data_AF-A0A943HJQ4-F1
#
_entry.id   AF-A0A943HJQ4-F1
#
_cell.length_a   1.000
_cell.length_b   1.000
_cell.length_c   1.000
_cell.angle_alpha   90.00
_cell.angle_beta   90.00
_cell.angle_gamma   90.00
#
_symmetry.space_group_name_H-M   'P 1'
#
loop_
_entity.id
_entity.type
_entity.pdbx_description
1 polymer ?
#
loop_
_entity_poly.entity_id
_entity_poly.type
_entity_poly.pdbx_seq_one_letter_code
_entity_poly.pdbx_strand_id
1 'polypeptide(L)'
;MGKKLGKSVFTTGVAATTVLSGMFHHKASAEEVKQNENAETNSTEVVEKPITVDELKQITAQKGQVVKDVHYQEQKVIDAQTEVKAAGQELEEKKADVTDAENLIATTSNAQVQNAENDVKVAQAYVTIEENKVREAEAAHDQVVEAVRQQENQVTAQESLVDVAQNELNKAKVPISNDENVLNQALLEQSQVEQSIRESQSYLATLQASQQTGSDTVAQIESDIQLAQTRLTDLKAVIATKEAELAALEQAAANSPVQLSQATYEGYLQHLADNGNEAAASALALYKRGREEDGLMVGESGSLQANLRALEIADAINSYRRNAGLPELELDPYSLPASQVQLEYFKKANWHMFKYLPNENIAYGFSPAGAVDFWYNEKAAYQEVAAQYGLPTDETQIDANDIYMKIGAEAFAKVGHYLQMVDNKATALSVAYDPSNAMSEAAFLHSPVTSAVSTNALAYQLRQGAGATTTRSDVKAKSDEVANLKLDKANQESQIIILQGKLEDARHANSNVAVEMANVQKTIQNYKILLVSKDHAVEKAKATLDVSRGRIEAAIQPKEAALQKAKDLLAAAREKLDRLKAEEAEKAQVVQEAHEGLKAAQERLVAAEKRLSDFKNAPELLVKAQSVLSAAVANLENKKEKLEAEFTTLQSYQSVVELLNSQYEDLASRMDPVILEAADMPMDIRSSNPTTFPDRPTVLPTTTNSPQVQAPTASPAPKQEAKVEEIKPKKENSQAVAGSDSSKYAVATTGVAVGLLAGLFGFKKKKQSSKND
;
A
#
# COMPACT_ATOMS: atom_id res chain seq x y z
N MET A 1 16.05 27.95 10.88
CA MET A 1 14.97 27.86 11.90
C MET A 1 15.35 26.69 12.80
N GLY A 2 15.91 26.83 13.99
CA GLY A 2 15.34 27.35 15.26
C GLY A 2 15.52 26.22 16.30
N LYS A 3 15.80 26.40 17.61
CA LYS A 3 15.66 27.56 18.52
C LYS A 3 16.97 27.79 19.35
N LYS A 4 16.98 28.86 20.15
CA LYS A 4 17.98 29.17 21.22
C LYS A 4 17.52 28.63 22.60
N LEU A 5 18.36 28.86 23.63
CA LEU A 5 18.15 28.90 25.10
C LEU A 5 18.71 27.68 25.88
N GLY A 6 19.39 27.82 27.05
CA GLY A 6 20.08 29.00 27.60
C GLY A 6 20.29 29.06 29.14
N LYS A 7 21.42 29.63 29.58
CA LYS A 7 21.74 30.29 30.88
C LYS A 7 21.87 29.49 32.21
N SER A 8 22.64 30.09 33.13
CA SER A 8 22.83 29.83 34.59
C SER A 8 23.52 28.51 34.98
N VAL A 9 24.46 28.40 35.94
CA VAL A 9 24.87 29.16 37.16
C VAL A 9 23.94 29.01 38.36
N PHE A 10 24.41 28.28 39.40
CA PHE A 10 24.35 28.55 40.88
C PHE A 10 25.06 27.38 41.62
N THR A 11 26.25 27.55 42.23
CA THR A 11 26.60 27.89 43.65
C THR A 11 26.44 26.80 44.73
N THR A 12 27.52 26.59 45.50
CA THR A 12 27.61 26.37 46.99
C THR A 12 29.11 26.59 47.34
N GLY A 13 29.61 27.22 48.41
CA GLY A 13 29.06 27.73 49.69
C GLY A 13 29.68 26.96 50.88
N VAL A 14 30.00 27.46 52.09
CA VAL A 14 30.04 28.76 52.85
C VAL A 14 30.99 28.49 54.08
N ALA A 15 31.75 29.37 54.77
CA ALA A 15 31.88 30.83 54.94
C ALA A 15 33.31 31.32 54.52
N ALA A 16 34.08 32.28 55.09
CA ALA A 16 34.04 33.23 56.23
C ALA A 16 34.94 34.48 55.89
N THR A 17 34.90 35.71 56.45
CA THR A 17 34.52 36.31 57.78
C THR A 17 35.69 36.27 58.80
N THR A 18 36.24 37.36 59.38
CA THR A 18 35.95 38.83 59.37
C THR A 18 37.15 39.65 59.96
N VAL A 19 37.28 40.99 60.00
CA VAL A 19 37.21 42.11 59.01
C VAL A 19 37.59 43.48 59.69
N LEU A 20 38.07 44.51 58.94
CA LEU A 20 38.34 45.94 59.35
C LEU A 20 39.51 46.19 60.35
N SER A 21 40.11 47.38 60.55
CA SER A 21 40.38 48.67 59.83
C SER A 21 41.53 49.40 60.61
N GLY A 22 42.40 50.27 60.09
CA GLY A 22 42.21 51.59 59.46
C GLY A 22 41.94 52.70 60.52
N MET A 23 42.46 53.94 60.52
CA MET A 23 43.54 54.67 59.81
C MET A 23 43.48 56.16 60.31
N PHE A 24 44.60 56.91 60.25
CA PHE A 24 44.70 58.40 60.12
C PHE A 24 44.52 59.43 61.28
N HIS A 25 45.48 60.39 61.29
CA HIS A 25 45.36 61.86 61.48
C HIS A 25 44.89 62.46 62.86
N HIS A 26 45.32 63.66 63.30
CA HIS A 26 46.40 64.57 62.84
C HIS A 26 46.95 65.48 63.97
N LYS A 27 47.79 66.47 63.60
CA LYS A 27 48.42 67.47 64.49
C LYS A 27 47.42 68.40 65.22
N ALA A 28 47.75 68.74 66.46
CA ALA A 28 47.64 70.08 67.03
C ALA A 28 48.94 70.33 67.83
N SER A 29 49.62 71.49 67.86
CA SER A 29 49.27 72.87 67.48
C SER A 29 48.24 73.53 68.40
N ALA A 30 48.70 73.90 69.60
CA ALA A 30 48.09 74.91 70.45
C ALA A 30 49.23 75.78 71.02
N GLU A 31 49.40 76.96 70.45
CA GLU A 31 50.29 78.02 70.93
C GLU A 31 49.41 79.15 71.49
N GLU A 32 49.93 79.93 72.44
CA GLU A 32 49.22 80.98 73.18
C GLU A 32 47.95 80.56 73.97
N VAL A 33 48.12 80.32 75.27
CA VAL A 33 47.32 81.08 76.24
C VAL A 33 48.31 81.96 77.01
N LYS A 34 48.26 83.26 76.77
CA LYS A 34 48.98 84.24 77.60
C LYS A 34 48.28 84.28 78.96
N GLN A 35 49.03 84.05 80.04
CA GLN A 35 48.65 84.60 81.35
C GLN A 35 49.57 85.79 81.61
N ASN A 36 49.02 87.00 81.46
CA ASN A 36 49.74 88.23 81.71
C ASN A 36 50.01 88.40 83.21
N GLU A 37 51.17 88.99 83.52
CA GLU A 37 51.33 90.02 84.54
C GLU A 37 50.65 89.79 85.91
N ASN A 38 51.43 89.29 86.87
CA ASN A 38 51.50 90.00 88.15
C ASN A 38 52.57 91.08 88.03
N ALA A 39 52.17 92.23 87.48
CA ALA A 39 52.89 93.48 87.69
C ALA A 39 52.70 93.96 89.14
N GLU A 40 53.53 94.89 89.59
CA GLU A 40 53.37 95.53 90.90
C GLU A 40 52.03 96.28 90.97
N THR A 41 51.33 96.23 92.12
CA THR A 41 51.04 97.46 92.90
C THR A 41 50.41 97.20 94.27
N ASN A 42 51.01 97.83 95.27
CA ASN A 42 50.38 98.61 96.35
C ASN A 42 48.93 98.27 96.80
N SER A 43 48.85 97.81 98.05
CA SER A 43 48.02 98.45 99.08
C SER A 43 48.83 98.37 100.38
N THR A 44 49.25 99.45 101.04
CA THR A 44 48.66 100.81 101.14
C THR A 44 47.25 100.76 101.71
N GLU A 45 47.19 100.57 103.01
CA GLU A 45 46.01 100.82 103.84
C GLU A 45 45.60 102.30 103.69
N VAL A 46 44.65 102.57 102.80
CA VAL A 46 43.85 103.80 102.82
C VAL A 46 42.40 103.40 102.90
N VAL A 47 41.84 103.65 104.08
CA VAL A 47 40.43 103.57 104.43
C VAL A 47 39.53 104.23 103.38
N GLU A 48 38.44 103.57 102.97
CA GLU A 48 37.14 104.24 102.90
C GLU A 48 35.92 103.30 102.85
N LYS A 49 34.80 103.80 103.41
CA LYS A 49 33.40 103.35 103.31
C LYS A 49 32.92 102.12 104.13
N PRO A 50 31.62 102.09 104.49
CA PRO A 50 30.98 100.97 105.18
C PRO A 50 30.62 99.81 104.23
N ILE A 51 30.51 98.61 104.81
CA ILE A 51 30.18 97.31 104.18
C ILE A 51 28.76 97.32 103.58
N THR A 52 28.54 96.61 102.48
CA THR A 52 27.24 96.56 101.76
C THR A 52 26.82 95.14 101.33
N VAL A 53 25.50 94.96 101.14
CA VAL A 53 24.87 93.65 100.86
C VAL A 53 25.34 93.01 99.55
N ASP A 54 25.66 93.79 98.53
CA ASP A 54 25.96 93.26 97.19
C ASP A 54 27.28 92.49 97.14
N GLU A 55 28.21 92.77 98.06
CA GLU A 55 29.49 92.06 98.19
C GLU A 55 29.25 90.58 98.55
N LEU A 56 28.30 90.30 99.46
CA LEU A 56 27.89 88.93 99.82
C LEU A 56 27.22 88.21 98.63
N LYS A 57 26.46 88.92 97.80
CA LYS A 57 25.84 88.36 96.58
C LYS A 57 26.90 88.01 95.54
N GLN A 58 27.96 88.82 95.41
CA GLN A 58 29.09 88.54 94.54
C GLN A 58 29.89 87.31 95.00
N ILE A 59 30.16 87.16 96.31
CA ILE A 59 30.82 85.97 96.88
C ILE A 59 29.97 84.72 96.64
N THR A 60 28.64 84.80 96.82
CA THR A 60 27.69 83.70 96.54
C THR A 60 27.77 83.24 95.08
N ALA A 61 27.80 84.19 94.13
CA ALA A 61 27.92 83.89 92.71
C ALA A 61 29.28 83.27 92.34
N GLN A 62 30.38 83.77 92.93
CA GLN A 62 31.72 83.19 92.75
C GLN A 62 31.79 81.75 93.27
N LYS A 63 31.27 81.48 94.48
CA LYS A 63 31.17 80.12 95.02
C LYS A 63 30.40 79.20 94.06
N GLY A 64 29.25 79.64 93.55
CA GLY A 64 28.43 78.88 92.60
C GLY A 64 29.11 78.56 91.26
N GLN A 65 30.20 79.26 90.92
CA GLN A 65 31.05 78.91 89.77
C GLN A 65 32.16 77.92 90.18
N VAL A 66 32.95 78.22 91.23
CA VAL A 66 34.06 77.34 91.65
C VAL A 66 33.57 75.93 92.00
N VAL A 67 32.35 75.79 92.53
CA VAL A 67 31.73 74.47 92.80
C VAL A 67 31.49 73.64 91.52
N LYS A 68 31.33 74.25 90.34
CA LYS A 68 31.31 73.51 89.05
C LYS A 68 32.71 73.11 88.62
N ASP A 69 33.68 73.99 88.84
CA ASP A 69 35.08 73.77 88.48
C ASP A 69 35.68 72.62 89.31
N VAL A 70 35.26 72.48 90.58
CA VAL A 70 35.48 71.30 91.44
C VAL A 70 34.96 70.02 90.77
N HIS A 71 33.68 69.93 90.42
CA HIS A 71 33.10 68.72 89.79
C HIS A 71 33.75 68.37 88.43
N TYR A 72 34.15 69.38 87.65
CA TYR A 72 34.88 69.15 86.39
C TYR A 72 36.29 68.59 86.64
N GLN A 73 36.96 69.09 87.68
CA GLN A 73 38.30 68.62 88.07
C GLN A 73 38.26 67.22 88.72
N GLU A 74 37.18 66.86 89.43
CA GLU A 74 36.92 65.50 89.93
C GLU A 74 36.86 64.46 88.80
N GLN A 75 36.18 64.78 87.68
CA GLN A 75 36.14 63.87 86.52
C GLN A 75 37.54 63.63 85.93
N LYS A 76 38.37 64.68 85.81
CA LYS A 76 39.75 64.51 85.32
C LYS A 76 40.61 63.62 86.21
N VAL A 77 40.43 63.70 87.53
CA VAL A 77 41.12 62.80 88.49
C VAL A 77 40.72 61.35 88.20
N ILE A 78 39.44 61.06 87.97
CA ILE A 78 38.94 59.72 87.64
C ILE A 78 39.52 59.22 86.30
N ASP A 79 39.58 60.09 85.29
CA ASP A 79 40.14 59.77 83.97
C ASP A 79 41.64 59.46 84.07
N ALA A 80 42.43 60.31 84.75
CA ALA A 80 43.85 60.09 84.99
C ALA A 80 44.12 58.81 85.81
N GLN A 81 43.26 58.51 86.79
CA GLN A 81 43.34 57.27 87.59
C GLN A 81 43.00 56.01 86.77
N THR A 82 42.34 56.18 85.63
CA THR A 82 42.10 55.12 84.64
C THR A 82 43.29 54.98 83.67
N GLU A 83 43.89 56.07 83.21
CA GLU A 83 45.14 56.04 82.42
C GLU A 83 46.27 55.29 83.16
N VAL A 84 46.43 55.53 84.47
CA VAL A 84 47.42 54.84 85.32
C VAL A 84 47.20 53.31 85.35
N LYS A 85 45.95 52.84 85.38
CA LYS A 85 45.64 51.40 85.41
C LYS A 85 46.00 50.72 84.09
N ALA A 86 45.72 51.35 82.96
CA ALA A 86 46.03 50.81 81.64
C ALA A 86 47.55 50.67 81.42
N ALA A 87 48.32 51.71 81.76
CA ALA A 87 49.79 51.66 81.72
C ALA A 87 50.37 50.60 82.67
N GLY A 88 49.68 50.32 83.79
CA GLY A 88 50.04 49.24 84.71
C GLY A 88 49.83 47.84 84.12
N GLN A 89 48.87 47.63 83.23
CA GLN A 89 48.66 46.34 82.56
C GLN A 89 49.65 46.09 81.42
N GLU A 90 49.91 47.11 80.59
CA GLU A 90 50.94 47.07 79.54
C GLU A 90 52.32 46.71 80.12
N LEU A 91 52.64 47.24 81.30
CA LEU A 91 53.88 46.94 82.02
C LEU A 91 54.03 45.44 82.37
N GLU A 92 52.95 44.74 82.75
CA GLU A 92 53.03 43.31 83.07
C GLU A 92 53.18 42.44 81.80
N GLU A 93 52.54 42.80 80.69
CA GLU A 93 52.80 42.13 79.40
C GLU A 93 54.26 42.28 78.97
N LYS A 94 54.86 43.46 79.17
CA LYS A 94 56.27 43.69 78.80
C LYS A 94 57.28 43.10 79.79
N LYS A 95 56.85 42.72 80.99
CA LYS A 95 57.61 41.79 81.85
C LYS A 95 57.54 40.36 81.34
N ALA A 96 56.42 39.92 80.77
CA ALA A 96 56.32 38.59 80.16
C ALA A 96 57.20 38.47 78.90
N ASP A 97 57.15 39.46 78.00
CA ASP A 97 58.04 39.54 76.82
C ASP A 97 59.54 39.50 77.23
N VAL A 98 59.91 40.19 78.32
CA VAL A 98 61.27 40.11 78.90
C VAL A 98 61.55 38.74 79.50
N THR A 99 60.62 38.15 80.26
CA THR A 99 60.78 36.83 80.88
C THR A 99 61.02 35.74 79.84
N ASP A 100 60.33 35.77 78.71
CA ASP A 100 60.54 34.80 77.62
C ASP A 100 61.86 35.03 76.88
N ALA A 101 62.30 36.29 76.72
CA ALA A 101 63.63 36.59 76.19
C ALA A 101 64.77 36.21 77.16
N GLU A 102 64.55 36.36 78.48
CA GLU A 102 65.47 35.90 79.53
C GLU A 102 65.53 34.37 79.58
N ASN A 103 64.40 33.68 79.47
CA ASN A 103 64.34 32.22 79.33
C ASN A 103 65.05 31.73 78.05
N LEU A 104 64.85 32.43 76.93
CA LEU A 104 65.54 32.13 75.67
C LEU A 104 67.05 32.30 75.84
N ILE A 105 67.55 33.37 76.48
CA ILE A 105 68.98 33.54 76.75
C ILE A 105 69.52 32.51 77.76
N ALA A 106 68.81 32.26 78.86
CA ALA A 106 69.23 31.32 79.90
C ALA A 106 69.31 29.88 79.38
N THR A 107 68.53 29.54 78.35
CA THR A 107 68.63 28.25 77.64
C THR A 107 69.56 28.30 76.43
N THR A 108 69.79 29.47 75.83
CA THR A 108 70.73 29.66 74.72
C THR A 108 72.16 29.44 75.19
N SER A 109 72.79 28.43 74.61
CA SER A 109 74.20 28.10 74.80
C SER A 109 74.80 27.73 73.46
N ASN A 110 76.13 27.76 73.34
CA ASN A 110 76.82 27.32 72.12
C ASN A 110 76.41 25.89 71.72
N ALA A 111 76.05 25.03 72.69
CA ALA A 111 75.50 23.71 72.42
C ALA A 111 74.11 23.74 71.78
N GLN A 112 73.19 24.60 72.24
CA GLN A 112 71.85 24.73 71.62
C GLN A 112 71.92 25.36 70.23
N VAL A 113 72.77 26.38 70.04
CA VAL A 113 73.03 26.94 68.70
C VAL A 113 73.60 25.87 67.78
N GLN A 114 74.59 25.09 68.24
CA GLN A 114 75.19 24.03 67.43
C GLN A 114 74.22 22.89 67.11
N ASN A 115 73.31 22.56 68.04
CA ASN A 115 72.23 21.61 67.81
C ASN A 115 71.26 22.13 66.74
N ALA A 116 70.81 23.38 66.81
CA ALA A 116 69.93 23.96 65.79
C ALA A 116 70.61 24.06 64.41
N GLU A 117 71.92 24.32 64.33
CA GLU A 117 72.67 24.21 63.07
C GLU A 117 72.73 22.78 62.53
N ASN A 118 72.73 21.78 63.40
CA ASN A 118 72.72 20.38 62.99
C ASN A 118 71.30 19.94 62.59
N ASP A 119 70.26 20.41 63.27
CA ASP A 119 68.85 20.21 62.89
C ASP A 119 68.59 20.76 61.48
N VAL A 120 69.12 21.96 61.16
CA VAL A 120 69.05 22.54 59.79
C VAL A 120 69.78 21.65 58.78
N LYS A 121 71.02 21.22 59.06
CA LYS A 121 71.78 20.33 58.13
C LYS A 121 71.06 18.98 57.92
N VAL A 122 70.44 18.43 58.96
CA VAL A 122 69.63 17.21 58.88
C VAL A 122 68.37 17.44 58.05
N ALA A 123 67.66 18.56 58.23
CA ALA A 123 66.50 18.88 57.42
C ALA A 123 66.85 19.13 55.95
N GLN A 124 67.97 19.81 55.66
CA GLN A 124 68.49 19.98 54.29
C GLN A 124 68.82 18.62 53.64
N ALA A 125 69.49 17.72 54.38
CA ALA A 125 69.77 16.37 53.90
C ALA A 125 68.49 15.55 53.65
N TYR A 126 67.45 15.70 54.50
CA TYR A 126 66.14 15.09 54.27
C TYR A 126 65.47 15.62 53.00
N VAL A 127 65.52 16.93 52.72
CA VAL A 127 65.01 17.49 51.45
C VAL A 127 65.72 16.85 50.27
N THR A 128 67.06 16.78 50.25
CA THR A 128 67.81 16.13 49.15
C THR A 128 67.46 14.64 49.00
N ILE A 129 67.12 13.93 50.08
CA ILE A 129 66.68 12.53 50.02
C ILE A 129 65.30 12.41 49.34
N GLU A 130 64.33 13.25 49.70
CA GLU A 130 63.00 13.23 49.06
C GLU A 130 63.05 13.75 47.61
N GLU A 131 63.89 14.74 47.28
CA GLU A 131 64.14 15.17 45.89
C GLU A 131 64.68 14.05 45.00
N ASN A 132 65.52 13.17 45.55
CA ASN A 132 66.03 12.01 44.81
C ASN A 132 64.95 10.94 44.63
N LYS A 133 64.12 10.67 45.66
CA LYS A 133 62.96 9.76 45.55
C LYS A 133 61.95 10.22 44.51
N VAL A 134 61.63 11.51 44.45
CA VAL A 134 60.76 12.09 43.41
C VAL A 134 61.32 11.77 42.02
N ARG A 135 62.62 12.05 41.80
CA ARG A 135 63.28 11.80 40.50
C ARG A 135 63.33 10.31 40.13
N GLU A 136 63.50 9.43 41.11
CA GLU A 136 63.48 7.97 40.91
C GLU A 136 62.07 7.46 40.59
N ALA A 137 61.03 7.99 41.26
CA ALA A 137 59.64 7.66 40.99
C ALA A 137 59.17 8.15 39.60
N GLU A 138 59.50 9.39 39.24
CA GLU A 138 59.19 9.98 37.93
C GLU A 138 59.87 9.20 36.80
N ALA A 139 61.16 8.89 36.94
CA ALA A 139 61.90 8.09 35.97
C ALA A 139 61.39 6.64 35.85
N ALA A 140 60.79 6.06 36.90
CA ALA A 140 60.15 4.75 36.85
C ALA A 140 58.77 4.81 36.17
N HIS A 141 57.99 5.87 36.44
CA HIS A 141 56.70 6.11 35.79
C HIS A 141 56.86 6.31 34.27
N ASP A 142 57.78 7.16 33.83
CA ASP A 142 58.02 7.45 32.40
C ASP A 142 58.42 6.20 31.59
N GLN A 143 59.16 5.26 32.21
CA GLN A 143 59.49 3.98 31.59
C GLN A 143 58.25 3.10 31.35
N VAL A 144 57.29 3.10 32.29
CA VAL A 144 56.05 2.34 32.14
C VAL A 144 55.10 3.01 31.14
N VAL A 145 55.00 4.34 31.12
CA VAL A 145 54.23 5.09 30.11
C VAL A 145 54.72 4.78 28.68
N GLU A 146 56.04 4.77 28.45
CA GLU A 146 56.59 4.39 27.15
C GLU A 146 56.35 2.90 26.83
N ALA A 147 56.39 2.01 27.82
CA ALA A 147 56.05 0.59 27.64
C ALA A 147 54.56 0.38 27.28
N VAL A 148 53.64 1.11 27.92
CA VAL A 148 52.21 1.17 27.57
C VAL A 148 52.06 1.65 26.13
N ARG A 149 52.67 2.78 25.77
CA ARG A 149 52.61 3.33 24.41
C ARG A 149 53.12 2.36 23.35
N GLN A 150 54.22 1.64 23.61
CA GLN A 150 54.72 0.59 22.71
C GLN A 150 53.74 -0.58 22.60
N GLN A 151 53.09 -0.97 23.70
CA GLN A 151 52.11 -2.06 23.71
C GLN A 151 50.80 -1.70 22.98
N GLU A 152 50.32 -0.45 23.07
CA GLU A 152 49.16 0.02 22.29
C GLU A 152 49.43 -0.08 20.78
N ASN A 153 50.62 0.34 20.34
CA ASN A 153 51.04 0.17 18.93
C ASN A 153 51.09 -1.32 18.52
N GLN A 154 51.47 -2.22 19.42
CA GLN A 154 51.43 -3.67 19.15
C GLN A 154 49.99 -4.20 19.03
N VAL A 155 49.06 -3.73 19.88
CA VAL A 155 47.63 -4.10 19.79
C VAL A 155 47.05 -3.65 18.44
N THR A 156 47.24 -2.39 18.06
CA THR A 156 46.76 -1.84 16.77
C THR A 156 47.32 -2.63 15.57
N ALA A 157 48.58 -3.07 15.62
CA ALA A 157 49.17 -3.89 14.58
C ALA A 157 48.53 -5.30 14.49
N GLN A 158 48.16 -5.92 15.62
CA GLN A 158 47.47 -7.21 15.63
C GLN A 158 46.02 -7.10 15.15
N GLU A 159 45.32 -6.01 15.46
CA GLU A 159 43.96 -5.74 14.94
C GLU A 159 43.95 -5.70 13.40
N SER A 160 44.90 -4.98 12.80
CA SER A 160 45.07 -4.96 11.34
C SER A 160 45.39 -6.33 10.74
N LEU A 161 46.07 -7.22 11.47
CA LEU A 161 46.37 -8.59 11.01
C LEU A 161 45.14 -9.50 11.06
N VAL A 162 44.26 -9.33 12.06
CA VAL A 162 42.95 -10.01 12.13
C VAL A 162 42.07 -9.60 10.95
N ASP A 163 41.98 -8.30 10.65
CA ASP A 163 41.19 -7.80 9.52
C ASP A 163 41.72 -8.29 8.16
N VAL A 164 43.04 -8.31 7.97
CA VAL A 164 43.65 -8.87 6.75
C VAL A 164 43.34 -10.35 6.62
N ALA A 165 43.49 -11.14 7.69
CA ALA A 165 43.20 -12.58 7.67
C ALA A 165 41.70 -12.87 7.41
N GLN A 166 40.80 -12.09 8.00
CA GLN A 166 39.35 -12.23 7.78
C GLN A 166 38.94 -11.87 6.35
N ASN A 167 39.50 -10.80 5.78
CA ASN A 167 39.26 -10.43 4.38
C ASN A 167 39.83 -11.48 3.41
N GLU A 168 41.02 -12.02 3.70
CA GLU A 168 41.64 -13.07 2.90
C GLU A 168 40.89 -14.41 2.97
N LEU A 169 40.25 -14.73 4.08
CA LEU A 169 39.32 -15.85 4.21
C LEU A 169 38.03 -15.61 3.40
N ASN A 170 37.45 -14.41 3.51
CA ASN A 170 36.21 -14.06 2.80
C ASN A 170 36.39 -14.15 1.28
N LYS A 171 37.48 -13.58 0.73
CA LYS A 171 37.82 -13.68 -0.71
C LYS A 171 37.93 -15.14 -1.19
N ALA A 172 38.50 -16.03 -0.37
CA ALA A 172 38.69 -17.43 -0.73
C ALA A 172 37.37 -18.20 -0.89
N LYS A 173 36.29 -17.77 -0.20
CA LYS A 173 34.96 -18.40 -0.24
C LYS A 173 34.09 -17.94 -1.43
N VAL A 174 34.41 -16.80 -2.07
CA VAL A 174 33.63 -16.22 -3.18
C VAL A 174 33.40 -17.17 -4.38
N PRO A 175 34.41 -17.92 -4.90
CA PRO A 175 34.22 -18.66 -6.15
C PRO A 175 33.17 -19.78 -6.07
N ILE A 176 33.01 -20.43 -4.91
CA ILE A 176 32.00 -21.48 -4.71
C ILE A 176 30.59 -20.92 -5.00
N SER A 177 30.28 -19.72 -4.48
CA SER A 177 28.97 -19.10 -4.70
C SER A 177 28.73 -18.72 -6.16
N ASN A 178 29.78 -18.38 -6.92
CA ASN A 178 29.66 -18.15 -8.36
C ASN A 178 29.34 -19.45 -9.11
N ASP A 179 30.05 -20.54 -8.80
CA ASP A 179 29.85 -21.83 -9.46
C ASP A 179 28.49 -22.48 -9.07
N GLU A 180 27.99 -22.24 -7.85
CA GLU A 180 26.62 -22.58 -7.44
C GLU A 180 25.55 -21.81 -8.24
N ASN A 181 25.76 -20.51 -8.47
CA ASN A 181 24.86 -19.72 -9.32
C ASN A 181 24.87 -20.19 -10.79
N VAL A 182 26.03 -20.62 -11.32
CA VAL A 182 26.14 -21.21 -12.66
C VAL A 182 25.39 -22.54 -12.74
N LEU A 183 25.47 -23.40 -11.72
CA LEU A 183 24.70 -24.65 -11.65
C LEU A 183 23.18 -24.38 -11.59
N ASN A 184 22.74 -23.43 -10.76
CA ASN A 184 21.33 -23.07 -10.66
C ASN A 184 20.78 -22.52 -11.99
N GLN A 185 21.55 -21.71 -12.71
CA GLN A 185 21.18 -21.21 -14.04
C GLN A 185 21.09 -22.35 -15.07
N ALA A 186 22.05 -23.29 -15.06
CA ALA A 186 22.02 -24.45 -15.96
C ALA A 186 20.80 -25.35 -15.72
N LEU A 187 20.43 -25.58 -14.46
CA LEU A 187 19.23 -26.35 -14.07
C LEU A 187 17.93 -25.64 -14.49
N LEU A 188 17.86 -24.31 -14.36
CA LEU A 188 16.72 -23.52 -14.85
C LEU A 188 16.56 -23.64 -16.37
N GLU A 189 17.64 -23.51 -17.13
CA GLU A 189 17.64 -23.64 -18.59
C GLU A 189 17.32 -25.08 -19.06
N GLN A 190 17.72 -26.10 -18.30
CA GLN A 190 17.33 -27.49 -18.54
C GLN A 190 15.81 -27.66 -18.36
N SER A 191 15.26 -27.22 -17.22
CA SER A 191 13.84 -27.36 -16.88
C SER A 191 12.91 -26.63 -17.85
N GLN A 192 13.33 -25.46 -18.37
CA GLN A 192 12.63 -24.74 -19.43
C GLN A 192 12.53 -25.56 -20.74
N VAL A 193 13.59 -26.27 -21.13
CA VAL A 193 13.56 -27.12 -22.34
C VAL A 193 12.66 -28.34 -22.12
N GLU A 194 12.69 -28.96 -20.93
CA GLU A 194 11.73 -30.02 -20.60
C GLU A 194 10.28 -29.54 -20.66
N GLN A 195 10.00 -28.32 -20.17
CA GLN A 195 8.67 -27.73 -20.21
C GLN A 195 8.21 -27.55 -21.67
N SER A 196 9.06 -26.99 -22.54
CA SER A 196 8.77 -26.86 -23.97
C SER A 196 8.50 -28.21 -24.64
N ILE A 197 9.16 -29.30 -24.20
CA ILE A 197 8.87 -30.66 -24.67
C ILE A 197 7.48 -31.12 -24.21
N ARG A 198 7.15 -30.97 -22.92
CA ARG A 198 5.84 -31.35 -22.35
C ARG A 198 4.68 -30.60 -23.02
N GLU A 199 4.83 -29.30 -23.22
CA GLU A 199 3.86 -28.44 -23.90
C GLU A 199 3.68 -28.85 -25.37
N SER A 200 4.79 -29.06 -26.10
CA SER A 200 4.75 -29.53 -27.50
C SER A 200 4.11 -30.92 -27.63
N GLN A 201 4.35 -31.82 -26.67
CA GLN A 201 3.70 -33.14 -26.61
C GLN A 201 2.19 -33.04 -26.35
N SER A 202 1.77 -32.13 -25.46
CA SER A 202 0.35 -31.87 -25.22
C SER A 202 -0.35 -31.32 -26.46
N TYR A 203 0.27 -30.36 -27.16
CA TYR A 203 -0.25 -29.82 -28.41
C TYR A 203 -0.34 -30.90 -29.50
N LEU A 204 0.70 -31.75 -29.65
CA LEU A 204 0.66 -32.89 -30.58
C LEU A 204 -0.52 -33.83 -30.31
N ALA A 205 -0.86 -34.10 -29.04
CA ALA A 205 -2.04 -34.91 -28.69
C ALA A 205 -3.36 -34.24 -29.11
N THR A 206 -3.48 -32.91 -28.99
CA THR A 206 -4.67 -32.18 -29.48
C THR A 206 -4.78 -32.21 -31.01
N LEU A 207 -3.66 -32.15 -31.73
CA LEU A 207 -3.62 -32.33 -33.18
C LEU A 207 -4.00 -33.76 -33.58
N GLN A 208 -3.54 -34.79 -32.86
CA GLN A 208 -3.93 -36.19 -33.09
C GLN A 208 -5.45 -36.41 -32.93
N ALA A 209 -6.07 -35.82 -31.90
CA ALA A 209 -7.52 -35.87 -31.73
C ALA A 209 -8.27 -35.12 -32.85
N SER A 210 -7.71 -34.00 -33.31
CA SER A 210 -8.25 -33.23 -34.45
C SER A 210 -8.15 -34.02 -35.77
N GLN A 211 -7.03 -34.72 -35.98
CA GLN A 211 -6.80 -35.61 -37.13
C GLN A 211 -7.79 -36.77 -37.18
N GLN A 212 -8.09 -37.39 -36.03
CA GLN A 212 -9.13 -38.43 -35.97
C GLN A 212 -10.50 -37.86 -36.34
N THR A 213 -10.90 -36.75 -35.70
CA THR A 213 -12.18 -36.07 -35.94
C THR A 213 -12.34 -35.65 -37.40
N GLY A 214 -11.28 -35.13 -38.04
CA GLY A 214 -11.27 -34.79 -39.46
C GLY A 214 -11.38 -36.01 -40.37
N SER A 215 -10.78 -37.14 -39.99
CA SER A 215 -10.86 -38.41 -40.73
C SER A 215 -12.25 -39.03 -40.63
N ASP A 216 -12.87 -38.99 -39.44
CA ASP A 216 -14.25 -39.44 -39.22
C ASP A 216 -15.25 -38.59 -40.02
N THR A 217 -15.00 -37.27 -40.10
CA THR A 217 -15.79 -36.33 -40.91
C THR A 217 -15.69 -36.65 -42.41
N VAL A 218 -14.48 -36.95 -42.92
CA VAL A 218 -14.28 -37.39 -44.31
C VAL A 218 -15.05 -38.67 -44.60
N ALA A 219 -14.97 -39.68 -43.70
CA ALA A 219 -15.68 -40.95 -43.87
C ALA A 219 -17.22 -40.78 -43.87
N GLN A 220 -17.77 -39.88 -43.04
CA GLN A 220 -19.20 -39.58 -43.05
C GLN A 220 -19.63 -38.94 -44.37
N ILE A 221 -18.89 -37.96 -44.88
CA ILE A 221 -19.22 -37.29 -46.15
C ILE A 221 -19.13 -38.30 -47.32
N GLU A 222 -18.16 -39.22 -47.32
CA GLU A 222 -18.07 -40.30 -48.32
C GLU A 222 -19.29 -41.24 -48.26
N SER A 223 -19.81 -41.54 -47.06
CA SER A 223 -21.04 -42.33 -46.89
C SER A 223 -22.29 -41.57 -47.36
N ASP A 224 -22.41 -40.28 -47.04
CA ASP A 224 -23.51 -39.42 -47.47
C ASP A 224 -23.55 -39.30 -49.01
N ILE A 225 -22.38 -39.21 -49.67
CA ILE A 225 -22.25 -39.21 -51.13
C ILE A 225 -22.72 -40.53 -51.72
N GLN A 226 -22.34 -41.68 -51.16
CA GLN A 226 -22.81 -42.99 -51.63
C GLN A 226 -24.33 -43.12 -51.52
N LEU A 227 -24.91 -42.77 -50.37
CA LEU A 227 -26.36 -42.77 -50.16
C LEU A 227 -27.08 -41.82 -51.15
N ALA A 228 -26.49 -40.64 -51.41
CA ALA A 228 -27.03 -39.69 -52.37
C ALA A 228 -26.97 -40.22 -53.83
N GLN A 229 -25.94 -40.98 -54.18
CA GLN A 229 -25.80 -41.65 -55.49
C GLN A 229 -26.77 -42.81 -55.67
N THR A 230 -27.05 -43.60 -54.62
CA THR A 230 -28.10 -44.63 -54.64
C THR A 230 -29.46 -43.98 -54.93
N ARG A 231 -29.86 -42.97 -54.14
CA ARG A 231 -31.13 -42.25 -54.34
C ARG A 231 -31.27 -41.65 -55.73
N LEU A 232 -30.19 -41.11 -56.30
CA LEU A 232 -30.18 -40.60 -57.67
C LEU A 232 -30.40 -41.71 -58.71
N THR A 233 -29.89 -42.92 -58.45
CA THR A 233 -30.06 -44.09 -59.32
C THR A 233 -31.50 -44.60 -59.27
N ASP A 234 -32.08 -44.72 -58.07
CA ASP A 234 -33.48 -45.08 -57.86
C ASP A 234 -34.42 -44.08 -58.56
N LEU A 235 -34.18 -42.77 -58.36
CA LEU A 235 -34.99 -41.71 -58.97
C LEU A 235 -34.87 -41.69 -60.50
N LYS A 236 -33.70 -42.02 -61.06
CA LYS A 236 -33.54 -42.21 -62.52
C LYS A 236 -34.39 -43.39 -63.05
N ALA A 237 -34.46 -44.49 -62.31
CA ALA A 237 -35.32 -45.63 -62.68
C ALA A 237 -36.83 -45.29 -62.57
N VAL A 238 -37.23 -44.57 -61.52
CA VAL A 238 -38.61 -44.08 -61.36
C VAL A 238 -38.99 -43.14 -62.49
N ILE A 239 -38.15 -42.17 -62.86
CA ILE A 239 -38.39 -41.27 -64.00
C ILE A 239 -38.59 -42.06 -65.29
N ALA A 240 -37.69 -43.00 -65.61
CA ALA A 240 -37.80 -43.80 -66.83
C ALA A 240 -39.11 -44.63 -66.88
N THR A 241 -39.57 -45.14 -65.74
CA THR A 241 -40.86 -45.82 -65.62
C THR A 241 -42.03 -44.86 -65.86
N LYS A 242 -41.99 -43.65 -65.26
CA LYS A 242 -43.04 -42.64 -65.41
C LYS A 242 -43.07 -41.99 -66.80
N GLU A 243 -41.94 -41.90 -67.49
CA GLU A 243 -41.86 -41.52 -68.91
C GLU A 243 -42.50 -42.57 -69.83
N ALA A 244 -42.30 -43.87 -69.54
CA ALA A 244 -42.97 -44.94 -70.28
C ALA A 244 -44.48 -44.98 -70.01
N GLU A 245 -44.92 -44.78 -68.76
CA GLU A 245 -46.34 -44.60 -68.41
C GLU A 245 -46.94 -43.39 -69.15
N LEU A 246 -46.25 -42.26 -69.21
CA LEU A 246 -46.68 -41.04 -69.91
C LEU A 246 -46.84 -41.28 -71.42
N ALA A 247 -45.84 -41.87 -72.08
CA ALA A 247 -45.88 -42.12 -73.52
C ALA A 247 -47.04 -43.06 -73.94
N ALA A 248 -47.33 -44.08 -73.11
CA ALA A 248 -48.50 -44.93 -73.31
C ALA A 248 -49.82 -44.15 -73.12
N LEU A 249 -49.88 -43.24 -72.14
CA LEU A 249 -51.03 -42.37 -71.89
C LEU A 249 -51.27 -41.39 -73.06
N GLU A 250 -50.20 -40.79 -73.59
CA GLU A 250 -50.23 -39.90 -74.76
C GLU A 250 -50.77 -40.63 -76.00
N GLN A 251 -50.32 -41.86 -76.24
CA GLN A 251 -50.81 -42.70 -77.34
C GLN A 251 -52.29 -43.06 -77.15
N ALA A 252 -52.74 -43.40 -75.94
CA ALA A 252 -54.15 -43.67 -75.64
C ALA A 252 -55.03 -42.41 -75.85
N ALA A 253 -54.58 -41.25 -75.37
CA ALA A 253 -55.30 -39.98 -75.55
C ALA A 253 -55.34 -39.52 -77.03
N ALA A 254 -54.35 -39.89 -77.84
CA ALA A 254 -54.35 -39.63 -79.28
C ALA A 254 -55.31 -40.55 -80.05
N ASN A 255 -55.49 -41.80 -79.61
CA ASN A 255 -56.41 -42.76 -80.21
C ASN A 255 -57.87 -42.54 -79.79
N SER A 256 -58.11 -42.03 -78.58
CA SER A 256 -59.43 -41.80 -77.98
C SER A 256 -60.48 -41.15 -78.92
N PRO A 257 -60.18 -40.08 -79.69
CA PRO A 257 -61.13 -39.53 -80.66
C PRO A 257 -61.52 -40.49 -81.79
N VAL A 258 -60.59 -41.32 -82.27
CA VAL A 258 -60.84 -42.31 -83.35
C VAL A 258 -61.65 -43.48 -82.83
N GLN A 259 -61.39 -43.91 -81.60
CA GLN A 259 -62.19 -44.94 -80.92
C GLN A 259 -63.65 -44.47 -80.72
N LEU A 260 -63.84 -43.21 -80.30
CA LEU A 260 -65.16 -42.62 -80.09
C LEU A 260 -65.95 -42.41 -81.39
N SER A 261 -65.30 -42.13 -82.52
CA SER A 261 -65.97 -41.99 -83.82
C SER A 261 -66.30 -43.34 -84.47
N GLN A 262 -65.47 -44.36 -84.26
CA GLN A 262 -65.70 -45.72 -84.81
C GLN A 262 -66.70 -46.55 -84.00
N ALA A 263 -66.78 -46.34 -82.68
CA ALA A 263 -67.75 -47.03 -81.83
C ALA A 263 -69.15 -46.40 -81.98
N THR A 264 -70.19 -47.24 -82.05
CA THR A 264 -71.60 -46.80 -82.14
C THR A 264 -72.37 -47.07 -80.86
N TYR A 265 -73.43 -46.30 -80.64
CA TYR A 265 -74.38 -46.47 -79.54
C TYR A 265 -75.12 -47.81 -79.64
N GLU A 266 -75.41 -48.27 -80.87
CA GLU A 266 -75.93 -49.61 -81.12
C GLU A 266 -74.95 -50.71 -80.69
N GLY A 267 -73.65 -50.58 -80.99
CA GLY A 267 -72.62 -51.52 -80.53
C GLY A 267 -72.42 -51.51 -79.02
N TYR A 268 -72.52 -50.32 -78.39
CA TYR A 268 -72.49 -50.17 -76.93
C TYR A 268 -73.69 -50.87 -76.26
N LEU A 269 -74.91 -50.68 -76.79
CA LEU A 269 -76.10 -51.36 -76.29
C LEU A 269 -76.06 -52.88 -76.55
N GLN A 270 -75.54 -53.33 -77.69
CA GLN A 270 -75.29 -54.76 -77.95
C GLN A 270 -74.35 -55.36 -76.88
N HIS A 271 -73.23 -54.71 -76.60
CA HIS A 271 -72.30 -55.17 -75.55
C HIS A 271 -72.96 -55.22 -74.16
N LEU A 272 -73.82 -54.26 -73.80
CA LEU A 272 -74.58 -54.32 -72.54
C LEU A 272 -75.61 -55.46 -72.55
N ALA A 273 -76.33 -55.66 -73.66
CA ALA A 273 -77.32 -56.72 -73.82
C ALA A 273 -76.69 -58.12 -73.72
N ASP A 274 -75.54 -58.33 -74.36
CA ASP A 274 -74.76 -59.59 -74.31
C ASP A 274 -74.27 -59.89 -72.88
N ASN A 275 -74.06 -58.86 -72.06
CA ASN A 275 -73.76 -58.97 -70.63
C ASN A 275 -75.01 -59.01 -69.73
N GLY A 276 -76.20 -59.27 -70.29
CA GLY A 276 -77.43 -59.53 -69.55
C GLY A 276 -78.28 -58.29 -69.21
N ASN A 277 -78.03 -57.13 -69.81
CA ASN A 277 -78.84 -55.93 -69.58
C ASN A 277 -80.11 -55.93 -70.46
N GLU A 278 -81.25 -56.31 -69.87
CA GLU A 278 -82.55 -56.42 -70.56
C GLU A 278 -83.06 -55.07 -71.12
N ALA A 279 -82.73 -53.96 -70.46
CA ALA A 279 -83.10 -52.62 -70.93
C ALA A 279 -82.28 -52.22 -72.17
N ALA A 280 -80.98 -52.55 -72.20
CA ALA A 280 -80.15 -52.40 -73.39
C ALA A 280 -80.62 -53.28 -74.56
N ALA A 281 -81.05 -54.52 -74.30
CA ALA A 281 -81.64 -55.39 -75.32
C ALA A 281 -82.95 -54.82 -75.89
N SER A 282 -83.77 -54.21 -75.03
CA SER A 282 -85.02 -53.54 -75.43
C SER A 282 -84.76 -52.27 -76.26
N ALA A 283 -83.74 -51.49 -75.89
CA ALA A 283 -83.28 -50.31 -76.61
C ALA A 283 -82.66 -50.66 -77.98
N LEU A 284 -81.87 -51.74 -78.06
CA LEU A 284 -81.34 -52.29 -79.30
C LEU A 284 -82.46 -52.74 -80.26
N ALA A 285 -83.52 -53.34 -79.74
CA ALA A 285 -84.70 -53.72 -80.53
C ALA A 285 -85.44 -52.52 -81.14
N LEU A 286 -85.21 -51.29 -80.66
CA LEU A 286 -85.75 -50.08 -81.27
C LEU A 286 -85.01 -49.68 -82.56
N TYR A 287 -83.67 -49.76 -82.62
CA TYR A 287 -82.95 -49.57 -83.88
C TYR A 287 -83.38 -50.59 -84.95
N LYS A 288 -83.61 -51.84 -84.53
CA LYS A 288 -84.13 -52.88 -85.42
C LYS A 288 -85.50 -52.50 -86.00
N ARG A 289 -86.44 -52.04 -85.17
CA ARG A 289 -87.77 -51.57 -85.63
C ARG A 289 -87.68 -50.33 -86.51
N GLY A 290 -86.85 -49.35 -86.17
CA GLY A 290 -86.60 -48.19 -87.04
C GLY A 290 -86.18 -48.59 -88.45
N ARG A 291 -85.30 -49.59 -88.59
CA ARG A 291 -84.88 -50.12 -89.89
C ARG A 291 -85.96 -50.93 -90.61
N GLU A 292 -86.60 -51.87 -89.91
CA GLU A 292 -87.49 -52.87 -90.52
C GLU A 292 -88.94 -52.37 -90.71
N GLU A 293 -89.44 -51.49 -89.84
CA GLU A 293 -90.79 -50.93 -89.91
C GLU A 293 -90.82 -49.58 -90.66
N ASP A 294 -89.86 -48.67 -90.36
CA ASP A 294 -89.92 -47.27 -90.80
C ASP A 294 -88.92 -46.93 -91.94
N GLY A 295 -88.00 -47.83 -92.29
CA GLY A 295 -86.94 -47.56 -93.26
C GLY A 295 -85.95 -46.49 -92.80
N LEU A 296 -85.76 -46.35 -91.48
CA LEU A 296 -84.85 -45.41 -90.83
C LEU A 296 -83.58 -46.13 -90.37
N MET A 297 -82.42 -45.63 -90.79
CA MET A 297 -81.12 -46.11 -90.34
C MET A 297 -80.36 -44.91 -89.77
N VAL A 298 -79.93 -45.03 -88.52
CA VAL A 298 -79.22 -43.97 -87.80
C VAL A 298 -77.83 -43.75 -88.41
N GLY A 299 -77.51 -42.48 -88.68
CA GLY A 299 -76.24 -42.06 -89.27
C GLY A 299 -75.20 -41.66 -88.23
N GLU A 300 -74.51 -40.55 -88.46
CA GLU A 300 -73.44 -40.00 -87.60
C GLU A 300 -73.87 -39.80 -86.14
N SER A 301 -75.15 -39.49 -85.91
CA SER A 301 -75.81 -39.39 -84.60
C SER A 301 -75.77 -40.68 -83.78
N GLY A 302 -75.51 -41.83 -84.42
CA GLY A 302 -75.30 -43.12 -83.79
C GLY A 302 -73.87 -43.36 -83.30
N SER A 303 -72.90 -42.49 -83.60
CA SER A 303 -71.53 -42.61 -83.08
C SER A 303 -71.45 -42.26 -81.59
N LEU A 304 -70.52 -42.88 -80.84
CA LEU A 304 -70.33 -42.54 -79.43
C LEU A 304 -69.75 -41.12 -79.26
N GLN A 305 -69.00 -40.60 -80.24
CA GLN A 305 -68.59 -39.20 -80.30
C GLN A 305 -69.79 -38.25 -80.42
N ALA A 306 -70.75 -38.53 -81.31
CA ALA A 306 -71.95 -37.71 -81.44
C ALA A 306 -72.85 -37.81 -80.20
N ASN A 307 -72.95 -38.98 -79.57
CA ASN A 307 -73.72 -39.16 -78.33
C ASN A 307 -73.09 -38.44 -77.13
N LEU A 308 -71.76 -38.50 -76.96
CA LEU A 308 -71.06 -37.66 -75.97
C LEU A 308 -71.33 -36.16 -76.19
N ARG A 309 -71.49 -35.75 -77.45
CA ARG A 309 -71.81 -34.36 -77.81
C ARG A 309 -73.30 -34.02 -77.62
N ALA A 310 -74.21 -34.98 -77.78
CA ALA A 310 -75.63 -34.78 -77.49
C ALA A 310 -75.89 -34.51 -75.99
N LEU A 311 -74.99 -34.93 -75.09
CA LEU A 311 -75.08 -34.58 -73.66
C LEU A 311 -74.97 -33.07 -73.40
N GLU A 312 -74.29 -32.31 -74.28
CA GLU A 312 -74.26 -30.83 -74.24
C GLU A 312 -75.69 -30.23 -74.32
N ILE A 313 -76.65 -30.92 -74.95
CA ILE A 313 -78.08 -30.51 -75.01
C ILE A 313 -78.70 -30.59 -73.62
N ALA A 314 -78.50 -31.70 -72.91
CA ALA A 314 -79.06 -31.92 -71.57
C ALA A 314 -78.42 -31.01 -70.52
N ASP A 315 -77.09 -30.81 -70.57
CA ASP A 315 -76.40 -29.84 -69.69
C ASP A 315 -76.93 -28.41 -69.90
N ALA A 316 -77.19 -28.00 -71.14
CA ALA A 316 -77.77 -26.70 -71.46
C ALA A 316 -79.23 -26.57 -71.00
N ILE A 317 -80.07 -27.59 -71.21
CA ILE A 317 -81.46 -27.60 -70.70
C ILE A 317 -81.47 -27.47 -69.18
N ASN A 318 -80.61 -28.23 -68.50
CA ASN A 318 -80.50 -28.22 -67.04
C ASN A 318 -79.95 -26.88 -66.50
N SER A 319 -79.14 -26.15 -67.28
CA SER A 319 -78.78 -24.75 -66.96
C SER A 319 -80.01 -23.84 -66.88
N TYR A 320 -80.88 -23.88 -67.90
CA TYR A 320 -82.12 -23.09 -67.90
C TYR A 320 -83.10 -23.54 -66.81
N ARG A 321 -83.31 -24.84 -66.62
CA ARG A 321 -84.18 -25.38 -65.56
C ARG A 321 -83.71 -24.98 -64.16
N ARG A 322 -82.39 -25.08 -63.88
CA ARG A 322 -81.78 -24.62 -62.61
C ARG A 322 -82.05 -23.13 -62.36
N ASN A 323 -81.91 -22.29 -63.38
CA ASN A 323 -82.18 -20.85 -63.29
C ASN A 323 -83.67 -20.54 -63.07
N ALA A 324 -84.57 -21.40 -63.55
CA ALA A 324 -86.02 -21.33 -63.34
C ALA A 324 -86.48 -21.95 -61.99
N GLY A 325 -85.57 -22.50 -61.18
CA GLY A 325 -85.90 -23.19 -59.92
C GLY A 325 -86.50 -24.60 -60.11
N LEU A 326 -86.44 -25.15 -61.31
CA LEU A 326 -86.90 -26.50 -61.64
C LEU A 326 -85.81 -27.56 -61.34
N PRO A 327 -86.21 -28.82 -61.04
CA PRO A 327 -85.27 -29.94 -60.99
C PRO A 327 -84.54 -30.16 -62.32
N GLU A 328 -83.28 -30.55 -62.22
CA GLU A 328 -82.50 -31.07 -63.34
C GLU A 328 -83.07 -32.42 -63.81
N LEU A 329 -83.02 -32.65 -65.12
CA LEU A 329 -83.41 -33.90 -65.76
C LEU A 329 -82.18 -34.77 -66.01
N GLU A 330 -82.19 -35.99 -65.51
CA GLU A 330 -81.21 -37.02 -65.87
C GLU A 330 -81.57 -37.67 -67.22
N LEU A 331 -80.59 -38.28 -67.90
CA LEU A 331 -80.83 -38.92 -69.20
C LEU A 331 -81.10 -40.40 -69.06
N ASP A 332 -82.12 -40.91 -69.75
CA ASP A 332 -82.31 -42.36 -69.89
C ASP A 332 -81.50 -42.91 -71.09
N PRO A 333 -80.43 -43.68 -70.86
CA PRO A 333 -79.61 -44.25 -71.94
C PRO A 333 -80.38 -45.24 -72.82
N TYR A 334 -81.51 -45.78 -72.35
CA TYR A 334 -82.30 -46.75 -73.12
C TYR A 334 -83.35 -46.09 -74.02
N SER A 335 -83.66 -44.81 -73.78
CA SER A 335 -84.50 -43.99 -74.66
C SER A 335 -83.71 -43.33 -75.80
N LEU A 336 -82.38 -43.10 -75.63
CA LEU A 336 -81.53 -42.42 -76.64
C LEU A 336 -81.65 -42.96 -78.10
N PRO A 337 -81.81 -44.28 -78.34
CA PRO A 337 -82.10 -44.82 -79.66
C PRO A 337 -83.38 -44.29 -80.30
N ALA A 338 -84.40 -43.94 -79.51
CA ALA A 338 -85.63 -43.33 -80.00
C ALA A 338 -85.34 -41.93 -80.56
N SER A 339 -84.73 -41.06 -79.74
CA SER A 339 -84.28 -39.72 -80.16
C SER A 339 -83.46 -39.76 -81.45
N GLN A 340 -82.51 -40.69 -81.57
CA GLN A 340 -81.71 -40.85 -82.78
C GLN A 340 -82.55 -41.27 -84.00
N VAL A 341 -83.51 -42.19 -83.85
CA VAL A 341 -84.39 -42.63 -84.95
C VAL A 341 -85.38 -41.53 -85.35
N GLN A 342 -85.96 -40.79 -84.40
CA GLN A 342 -86.86 -39.67 -84.68
C GLN A 342 -86.11 -38.48 -85.31
N LEU A 343 -84.86 -38.25 -84.92
CA LEU A 343 -83.94 -37.30 -85.59
C LEU A 343 -83.69 -37.68 -87.06
N GLU A 344 -83.52 -38.96 -87.40
CA GLU A 344 -83.45 -39.39 -88.82
C GLU A 344 -84.79 -39.29 -89.56
N TYR A 345 -85.92 -39.49 -88.87
CA TYR A 345 -87.24 -39.27 -89.45
C TYR A 345 -87.42 -37.80 -89.83
N PHE A 346 -87.11 -36.87 -88.92
CA PHE A 346 -87.24 -35.44 -89.16
C PHE A 346 -86.40 -34.98 -90.35
N LYS A 347 -85.17 -35.48 -90.50
CA LYS A 347 -84.31 -35.20 -91.69
C LYS A 347 -84.96 -35.61 -93.02
N LYS A 348 -85.81 -36.64 -93.03
CA LYS A 348 -86.50 -37.12 -94.24
C LYS A 348 -87.88 -36.48 -94.46
N ALA A 349 -88.61 -36.22 -93.39
CA ALA A 349 -90.02 -35.78 -93.42
C ALA A 349 -90.21 -34.27 -93.20
N ASN A 350 -89.22 -33.58 -92.61
CA ASN A 350 -89.31 -32.20 -92.11
C ASN A 350 -90.54 -31.99 -91.18
N TRP A 351 -90.82 -33.00 -90.35
CA TRP A 351 -91.90 -33.02 -89.36
C TRP A 351 -91.54 -34.02 -88.24
N HIS A 352 -92.12 -33.83 -87.05
CA HIS A 352 -91.91 -34.70 -85.88
C HIS A 352 -92.47 -36.11 -86.11
N MET A 353 -91.88 -37.12 -85.46
CA MET A 353 -92.26 -38.51 -85.69
C MET A 353 -93.45 -38.95 -84.83
N PHE A 354 -93.49 -38.51 -83.57
CA PHE A 354 -94.48 -38.89 -82.54
C PHE A 354 -94.71 -40.40 -82.34
N LYS A 355 -93.85 -41.28 -82.88
CA LYS A 355 -94.03 -42.75 -82.86
C LYS A 355 -93.41 -43.40 -81.62
N TYR A 356 -92.25 -42.91 -81.19
CA TYR A 356 -91.41 -43.60 -80.19
C TYR A 356 -91.28 -42.84 -78.88
N LEU A 357 -91.07 -41.52 -78.93
CA LEU A 357 -91.17 -40.64 -77.77
C LEU A 357 -92.07 -39.44 -78.12
N PRO A 358 -93.03 -39.07 -77.26
CA PRO A 358 -93.73 -37.79 -77.36
C PRO A 358 -92.82 -36.65 -76.89
N ASN A 359 -93.32 -35.41 -77.01
CA ASN A 359 -92.67 -34.21 -76.46
C ASN A 359 -91.24 -34.02 -76.99
N GLU A 360 -91.12 -34.03 -78.32
CA GLU A 360 -89.89 -33.83 -79.09
C GLU A 360 -89.61 -32.33 -79.34
N ASN A 361 -88.45 -31.82 -78.93
CA ASN A 361 -87.89 -30.56 -79.41
C ASN A 361 -86.84 -30.83 -80.50
N ILE A 362 -86.87 -30.10 -81.61
CA ILE A 362 -85.89 -30.26 -82.71
C ILE A 362 -85.38 -28.88 -83.18
N ALA A 363 -84.09 -28.77 -83.50
CA ALA A 363 -83.50 -27.60 -84.16
C ALA A 363 -82.31 -28.01 -85.04
N TYR A 364 -82.02 -27.24 -86.09
CA TYR A 364 -80.94 -27.50 -87.05
C TYR A 364 -80.14 -26.25 -87.39
N GLY A 365 -78.87 -26.42 -87.78
CA GLY A 365 -77.93 -25.32 -88.01
C GLY A 365 -77.29 -24.74 -86.74
N PHE A 366 -77.43 -25.41 -85.59
CA PHE A 366 -76.94 -24.93 -84.28
C PHE A 366 -76.00 -25.95 -83.62
N SER A 367 -75.10 -25.45 -82.74
CA SER A 367 -74.46 -26.32 -81.75
C SER A 367 -75.50 -26.86 -80.76
N PRO A 368 -75.20 -27.95 -80.02
CA PRO A 368 -76.09 -28.48 -78.97
C PRO A 368 -76.63 -27.42 -78.00
N ALA A 369 -75.76 -26.60 -77.42
CA ALA A 369 -76.18 -25.50 -76.55
C ALA A 369 -76.95 -24.40 -77.30
N GLY A 370 -76.55 -24.07 -78.54
CA GLY A 370 -77.23 -23.06 -79.35
C GLY A 370 -78.64 -23.47 -79.81
N ALA A 371 -78.90 -24.77 -79.95
CA ALA A 371 -80.24 -25.30 -80.19
C ALA A 371 -81.15 -25.10 -78.96
N VAL A 372 -80.60 -25.30 -77.76
CA VAL A 372 -81.31 -25.06 -76.49
C VAL A 372 -81.54 -23.57 -76.25
N ASP A 373 -80.57 -22.72 -76.56
CA ASP A 373 -80.75 -21.26 -76.56
C ASP A 373 -81.86 -20.85 -77.55
N PHE A 374 -81.86 -21.41 -78.76
CA PHE A 374 -82.90 -21.17 -79.77
C PHE A 374 -84.29 -21.57 -79.28
N TRP A 375 -84.44 -22.76 -78.70
CA TRP A 375 -85.69 -23.23 -78.09
C TRP A 375 -86.17 -22.31 -76.94
N TYR A 376 -85.28 -21.89 -76.05
CA TYR A 376 -85.64 -21.05 -74.91
C TYR A 376 -86.11 -19.63 -75.31
N ASN A 377 -85.66 -19.10 -76.46
CA ASN A 377 -86.07 -17.78 -76.94
C ASN A 377 -87.59 -17.68 -77.22
N GLU A 378 -88.30 -18.80 -77.40
CA GLU A 378 -89.77 -18.81 -77.52
C GLU A 378 -90.50 -18.31 -76.25
N LYS A 379 -89.80 -18.18 -75.11
CA LYS A 379 -90.33 -17.59 -73.86
C LYS A 379 -91.04 -16.25 -74.05
N ALA A 380 -90.55 -15.41 -74.97
CA ALA A 380 -91.18 -14.12 -75.28
C ALA A 380 -92.57 -14.31 -75.94
N ALA A 381 -92.68 -15.20 -76.92
CA ALA A 381 -93.95 -15.55 -77.54
C ALA A 381 -94.89 -16.26 -76.55
N TYR A 382 -94.35 -17.07 -75.63
CA TYR A 382 -95.14 -17.68 -74.58
C TYR A 382 -95.78 -16.66 -73.64
N GLN A 383 -95.11 -15.56 -73.30
CA GLN A 383 -95.70 -14.51 -72.46
C GLN A 383 -96.94 -13.87 -73.10
N GLU A 384 -96.94 -13.67 -74.43
CA GLU A 384 -98.12 -13.18 -75.17
C GLU A 384 -99.26 -14.21 -75.19
N VAL A 385 -98.95 -15.48 -75.48
CA VAL A 385 -99.92 -16.59 -75.45
C VAL A 385 -100.49 -16.81 -74.04
N ALA A 386 -99.68 -16.71 -73.00
CA ALA A 386 -100.09 -16.88 -71.61
C ALA A 386 -101.05 -15.77 -71.16
N ALA A 387 -100.82 -14.52 -71.61
CA ALA A 387 -101.75 -13.42 -71.39
C ALA A 387 -103.08 -13.62 -72.15
N GLN A 388 -103.04 -14.14 -73.38
CA GLN A 388 -104.25 -14.42 -74.17
C GLN A 388 -105.12 -15.54 -73.58
N TYR A 389 -104.51 -16.63 -73.10
CA TYR A 389 -105.21 -17.83 -72.66
C TYR A 389 -105.32 -17.98 -71.13
N GLY A 390 -104.77 -17.04 -70.34
CA GLY A 390 -104.74 -17.11 -68.89
C GLY A 390 -103.99 -18.35 -68.39
N LEU A 391 -102.68 -18.38 -68.65
CA LEU A 391 -101.76 -19.46 -68.27
C LEU A 391 -100.71 -18.99 -67.24
N PRO A 392 -100.10 -19.90 -66.46
CA PRO A 392 -99.03 -19.53 -65.54
C PRO A 392 -97.75 -19.11 -66.30
N THR A 393 -97.20 -17.95 -65.93
CA THR A 393 -95.86 -17.50 -66.39
C THR A 393 -94.75 -17.80 -65.38
N ASP A 394 -95.09 -18.50 -64.29
CA ASP A 394 -94.14 -19.08 -63.34
C ASP A 394 -93.71 -20.44 -63.89
N GLU A 395 -92.42 -20.57 -64.20
CA GLU A 395 -91.84 -21.77 -64.80
C GLU A 395 -91.97 -23.00 -63.89
N THR A 396 -92.06 -22.83 -62.58
CA THR A 396 -92.32 -23.95 -61.66
C THR A 396 -93.74 -24.52 -61.79
N GLN A 397 -94.66 -23.78 -62.43
CA GLN A 397 -96.07 -24.14 -62.59
C GLN A 397 -96.45 -24.55 -64.02
N ILE A 398 -95.50 -24.60 -64.95
CA ILE A 398 -95.74 -24.99 -66.35
C ILE A 398 -95.86 -26.52 -66.48
N ASP A 399 -96.99 -26.98 -67.02
CA ASP A 399 -97.22 -28.32 -67.57
C ASP A 399 -97.50 -28.13 -69.06
N ALA A 400 -96.62 -28.63 -69.93
CA ALA A 400 -96.70 -28.34 -71.35
C ALA A 400 -97.84 -29.11 -72.04
N ASN A 401 -98.24 -30.27 -71.49
CA ASN A 401 -99.33 -31.09 -72.04
C ASN A 401 -100.69 -30.48 -71.72
N ASP A 402 -100.90 -30.03 -70.47
CA ASP A 402 -102.13 -29.31 -70.09
C ASP A 402 -102.26 -27.98 -70.86
N ILE A 403 -101.13 -27.29 -71.11
CA ILE A 403 -101.11 -26.09 -71.96
C ILE A 403 -101.45 -26.43 -73.43
N TYR A 404 -100.85 -27.48 -74.01
CA TYR A 404 -101.16 -27.96 -75.36
C TYR A 404 -102.65 -28.24 -75.53
N MET A 405 -103.26 -28.95 -74.57
CA MET A 405 -104.68 -29.28 -74.58
C MET A 405 -105.59 -28.04 -74.44
N LYS A 406 -105.09 -26.93 -73.89
CA LYS A 406 -105.83 -25.67 -73.75
C LYS A 406 -105.73 -24.74 -74.97
N ILE A 407 -104.55 -24.63 -75.59
CA ILE A 407 -104.29 -23.66 -76.68
C ILE A 407 -104.33 -24.28 -78.08
N GLY A 408 -104.20 -25.60 -78.19
CA GLY A 408 -104.21 -26.34 -79.46
C GLY A 408 -102.90 -26.22 -80.26
N ALA A 409 -102.71 -27.16 -81.18
CA ALA A 409 -101.44 -27.38 -81.87
C ALA A 409 -100.88 -26.15 -82.62
N GLU A 410 -101.72 -25.32 -83.25
CA GLU A 410 -101.24 -24.16 -84.05
C GLU A 410 -100.74 -22.99 -83.18
N ALA A 411 -101.27 -22.83 -81.97
CA ALA A 411 -100.73 -21.88 -81.00
C ALA A 411 -99.48 -22.48 -80.33
N PHE A 412 -99.52 -23.78 -80.00
CA PHE A 412 -98.43 -24.48 -79.35
C PHE A 412 -97.15 -24.56 -80.20
N ALA A 413 -97.27 -24.74 -81.52
CA ALA A 413 -96.14 -24.81 -82.46
C ALA A 413 -95.30 -23.50 -82.59
N LYS A 414 -95.63 -22.47 -81.80
CA LYS A 414 -94.91 -21.17 -81.73
C LYS A 414 -94.22 -20.94 -80.36
N VAL A 415 -94.48 -21.83 -79.39
CA VAL A 415 -94.08 -21.69 -77.97
C VAL A 415 -93.67 -23.02 -77.31
N GLY A 416 -93.86 -24.14 -78.01
CA GLY A 416 -93.72 -25.49 -77.48
C GLY A 416 -92.28 -25.84 -77.12
N HIS A 417 -91.27 -25.35 -77.86
CA HIS A 417 -89.89 -25.71 -77.55
C HIS A 417 -89.47 -25.17 -76.18
N TYR A 418 -89.85 -23.92 -75.89
CA TYR A 418 -89.67 -23.33 -74.57
C TYR A 418 -90.48 -24.08 -73.50
N LEU A 419 -91.76 -24.35 -73.75
CA LEU A 419 -92.65 -25.02 -72.79
C LEU A 419 -92.14 -26.40 -72.36
N GLN A 420 -91.71 -27.23 -73.31
CA GLN A 420 -91.16 -28.56 -73.04
C GLN A 420 -89.87 -28.47 -72.20
N MET A 421 -88.99 -27.50 -72.48
CA MET A 421 -87.78 -27.28 -71.69
C MET A 421 -88.06 -27.01 -70.21
N VAL A 422 -89.12 -26.25 -69.91
CA VAL A 422 -89.48 -25.83 -68.54
C VAL A 422 -90.61 -26.64 -67.93
N ASP A 423 -91.02 -27.76 -68.55
CA ASP A 423 -92.12 -28.59 -68.05
C ASP A 423 -91.80 -29.18 -66.66
N ASN A 424 -92.68 -28.95 -65.69
CA ASN A 424 -92.56 -29.48 -64.33
C ASN A 424 -92.98 -30.96 -64.20
N LYS A 425 -93.53 -31.57 -65.26
CA LYS A 425 -93.84 -33.01 -65.37
C LYS A 425 -92.72 -33.81 -66.03
N ALA A 426 -91.76 -33.16 -66.68
CA ALA A 426 -90.61 -33.86 -67.21
C ALA A 426 -89.81 -34.53 -66.07
N THR A 427 -89.55 -35.83 -66.21
CA THR A 427 -88.85 -36.70 -65.25
C THR A 427 -87.43 -37.02 -65.68
N ALA A 428 -87.19 -37.11 -66.99
CA ALA A 428 -85.93 -37.47 -67.60
C ALA A 428 -85.85 -36.96 -69.05
N LEU A 429 -84.66 -36.98 -69.63
CA LEU A 429 -84.40 -36.63 -71.03
C LEU A 429 -84.01 -37.85 -71.86
N SER A 430 -84.35 -37.76 -73.14
CA SER A 430 -83.64 -38.43 -74.22
C SER A 430 -83.12 -37.36 -75.19
N VAL A 431 -81.97 -37.58 -75.83
CA VAL A 431 -81.33 -36.58 -76.70
C VAL A 431 -80.62 -37.23 -77.88
N ALA A 432 -80.54 -36.52 -79.00
CA ALA A 432 -79.67 -36.91 -80.12
C ALA A 432 -79.05 -35.67 -80.79
N TYR A 433 -77.85 -35.84 -81.34
CA TYR A 433 -77.17 -34.80 -82.12
C TYR A 433 -76.57 -35.38 -83.38
N ASP A 434 -76.87 -34.78 -84.54
CA ASP A 434 -76.21 -35.05 -85.81
C ASP A 434 -75.15 -33.97 -86.09
N PRO A 435 -73.85 -34.31 -86.05
CA PRO A 435 -72.78 -33.35 -86.32
C PRO A 435 -72.73 -32.88 -87.78
N SER A 436 -73.28 -33.63 -88.74
CA SER A 436 -73.25 -33.27 -90.17
C SER A 436 -74.27 -32.20 -90.54
N ASN A 437 -75.45 -32.23 -89.90
CA ASN A 437 -76.53 -31.27 -90.12
C ASN A 437 -76.62 -30.19 -89.03
N ALA A 438 -75.72 -30.25 -88.03
CA ALA A 438 -75.78 -29.43 -86.81
C ALA A 438 -77.20 -29.45 -86.21
N MET A 439 -77.75 -30.65 -86.07
CA MET A 439 -79.16 -30.89 -85.74
C MET A 439 -79.28 -31.57 -84.39
N SER A 440 -80.05 -30.97 -83.49
CA SER A 440 -80.28 -31.43 -82.12
C SER A 440 -81.73 -31.86 -81.97
N GLU A 441 -81.94 -32.98 -81.27
CA GLU A 441 -83.24 -33.41 -80.75
C GLU A 441 -83.13 -33.57 -79.22
N ALA A 442 -84.22 -33.24 -78.53
CA ALA A 442 -84.44 -33.62 -77.14
C ALA A 442 -85.89 -34.03 -76.91
N ALA A 443 -86.12 -35.23 -76.39
CA ALA A 443 -87.44 -35.71 -75.99
C ALA A 443 -87.61 -35.69 -74.46
N PHE A 444 -88.72 -35.12 -74.00
CA PHE A 444 -89.00 -34.90 -72.59
C PHE A 444 -89.87 -36.03 -72.01
N LEU A 445 -89.24 -36.95 -71.29
CA LEU A 445 -89.90 -38.10 -70.69
C LEU A 445 -90.73 -37.67 -69.48
N HIS A 446 -91.93 -38.23 -69.33
CA HIS A 446 -92.90 -37.87 -68.27
C HIS A 446 -93.23 -39.04 -67.33
N SER A 447 -93.04 -40.28 -67.79
CA SER A 447 -93.06 -41.46 -66.92
C SER A 447 -91.80 -41.46 -66.05
N PRO A 448 -91.85 -41.85 -64.76
CA PRO A 448 -90.64 -42.06 -63.97
C PRO A 448 -89.74 -43.13 -64.61
N VAL A 449 -88.44 -42.85 -64.76
CA VAL A 449 -87.47 -43.76 -65.39
C VAL A 449 -86.37 -44.12 -64.40
N THR A 450 -86.22 -45.41 -64.09
CA THR A 450 -85.26 -45.90 -63.07
C THR A 450 -83.84 -46.12 -63.60
N SER A 451 -83.63 -45.99 -64.91
CA SER A 451 -82.34 -46.08 -65.60
C SER A 451 -81.69 -44.72 -65.86
N ALA A 452 -82.34 -43.63 -65.48
CA ALA A 452 -81.83 -42.29 -65.73
C ALA A 452 -80.51 -42.02 -64.99
N VAL A 453 -79.60 -41.28 -65.62
CA VAL A 453 -78.28 -40.92 -65.08
C VAL A 453 -77.84 -39.51 -65.51
N SER A 454 -77.09 -38.83 -64.65
CA SER A 454 -76.43 -37.56 -64.98
C SER A 454 -75.53 -37.63 -66.23
N THR A 455 -75.38 -36.49 -66.90
CA THR A 455 -74.50 -36.31 -68.08
C THR A 455 -73.08 -36.82 -67.82
N ASN A 456 -72.49 -36.51 -66.66
CA ASN A 456 -71.15 -36.99 -66.28
C ASN A 456 -71.05 -38.52 -66.17
N ALA A 457 -72.06 -39.17 -65.57
CA ALA A 457 -72.07 -40.63 -65.44
C ALA A 457 -72.21 -41.32 -66.80
N LEU A 458 -73.13 -40.85 -67.65
CA LEU A 458 -73.29 -41.36 -69.01
C LEU A 458 -72.03 -41.09 -69.85
N ALA A 459 -71.43 -39.90 -69.75
CA ALA A 459 -70.21 -39.56 -70.47
C ALA A 459 -69.00 -40.44 -70.07
N TYR A 460 -68.94 -40.93 -68.84
CA TYR A 460 -67.96 -41.93 -68.43
C TYR A 460 -68.26 -43.31 -69.06
N GLN A 461 -69.51 -43.75 -69.00
CA GLN A 461 -69.95 -45.04 -69.56
C GLN A 461 -69.75 -45.14 -71.08
N LEU A 462 -70.03 -44.08 -71.86
CA LEU A 462 -69.82 -44.08 -73.31
C LEU A 462 -68.33 -44.10 -73.68
N ARG A 463 -67.46 -43.43 -72.91
CA ARG A 463 -66.00 -43.50 -73.11
C ARG A 463 -65.47 -44.90 -72.81
N GLN A 464 -65.95 -45.55 -71.76
CA GLN A 464 -65.66 -46.96 -71.48
C GLN A 464 -66.15 -47.88 -72.61
N GLY A 465 -67.34 -47.64 -73.16
CA GLY A 465 -67.90 -48.38 -74.30
C GLY A 465 -67.06 -48.33 -75.58
N ALA A 466 -66.29 -47.26 -75.80
CA ALA A 466 -65.32 -47.14 -76.90
C ALA A 466 -63.90 -47.65 -76.56
N GLY A 467 -63.63 -48.02 -75.30
CA GLY A 467 -62.26 -48.20 -74.80
C GLY A 467 -61.44 -46.90 -74.77
N ALA A 468 -62.10 -45.75 -74.84
CA ALA A 468 -61.50 -44.42 -74.95
C ALA A 468 -61.31 -43.76 -73.57
N THR A 469 -60.67 -44.49 -72.66
CA THR A 469 -60.68 -44.22 -71.21
C THR A 469 -59.80 -43.06 -70.75
N THR A 470 -58.88 -42.59 -71.60
CA THR A 470 -57.89 -41.55 -71.28
C THR A 470 -58.24 -40.21 -71.92
N THR A 471 -58.02 -39.12 -71.17
CA THR A 471 -58.21 -37.73 -71.61
C THR A 471 -56.89 -36.95 -71.71
N ARG A 472 -56.93 -35.77 -72.35
CA ARG A 472 -55.78 -34.83 -72.36
C ARG A 472 -55.44 -34.28 -70.97
N SER A 473 -56.40 -34.25 -70.05
CA SER A 473 -56.21 -33.85 -68.65
C SER A 473 -55.27 -34.83 -67.94
N ASP A 474 -55.48 -36.12 -68.14
CA ASP A 474 -54.71 -37.19 -67.51
C ASP A 474 -53.26 -37.18 -68.01
N VAL A 475 -53.08 -36.97 -69.33
CA VAL A 475 -51.77 -36.76 -69.95
C VAL A 475 -51.05 -35.56 -69.31
N LYS A 476 -51.74 -34.42 -69.13
CA LYS A 476 -51.14 -33.23 -68.53
C LYS A 476 -50.72 -33.47 -67.08
N ALA A 477 -51.60 -34.05 -66.26
CA ALA A 477 -51.29 -34.41 -64.88
C ALA A 477 -50.09 -35.38 -64.79
N LYS A 478 -50.01 -36.34 -65.71
CA LYS A 478 -48.90 -37.29 -65.79
C LYS A 478 -47.58 -36.66 -66.25
N SER A 479 -47.65 -35.70 -67.17
CA SER A 479 -46.52 -34.88 -67.61
C SER A 479 -45.95 -34.05 -66.44
N ASP A 480 -46.82 -33.50 -65.59
CA ASP A 480 -46.42 -32.74 -64.40
C ASP A 480 -45.77 -33.63 -63.31
N GLU A 481 -46.24 -34.87 -63.12
CA GLU A 481 -45.58 -35.88 -62.26
C GLU A 481 -44.12 -36.11 -62.73
N VAL A 482 -43.92 -36.35 -64.02
CA VAL A 482 -42.60 -36.56 -64.63
C VAL A 482 -41.72 -35.30 -64.53
N ALA A 483 -42.29 -34.11 -64.71
CA ALA A 483 -41.56 -32.85 -64.60
C ALA A 483 -41.04 -32.59 -63.18
N ASN A 484 -41.85 -32.85 -62.16
CA ASN A 484 -41.45 -32.72 -60.76
C ASN A 484 -40.34 -33.72 -60.39
N LEU A 485 -40.46 -34.99 -60.79
CA LEU A 485 -39.40 -35.99 -60.56
C LEU A 485 -38.07 -35.60 -61.23
N LYS A 486 -38.11 -34.96 -62.42
CA LYS A 486 -36.92 -34.42 -63.09
C LYS A 486 -36.29 -33.24 -62.35
N LEU A 487 -37.09 -32.41 -61.68
CA LEU A 487 -36.58 -31.36 -60.79
C LEU A 487 -35.91 -31.95 -59.55
N ASP A 488 -36.53 -32.95 -58.92
CA ASP A 488 -35.92 -33.67 -57.77
C ASP A 488 -34.60 -34.35 -58.15
N LYS A 489 -34.50 -34.91 -59.36
CA LYS A 489 -33.25 -35.45 -59.91
C LYS A 489 -32.15 -34.37 -59.99
N ALA A 490 -32.49 -33.18 -60.49
CA ALA A 490 -31.54 -32.07 -60.59
C ALA A 490 -31.12 -31.56 -59.20
N ASN A 491 -32.05 -31.50 -58.24
CA ASN A 491 -31.77 -31.18 -56.85
C ASN A 491 -30.82 -32.21 -56.22
N GLN A 492 -31.05 -33.51 -56.46
CA GLN A 492 -30.21 -34.60 -55.96
C GLN A 492 -28.80 -34.59 -56.59
N GLU A 493 -28.68 -34.28 -57.89
CA GLU A 493 -27.40 -34.09 -58.58
C GLU A 493 -26.63 -32.88 -58.03
N SER A 494 -27.32 -31.78 -57.70
CA SER A 494 -26.72 -30.61 -57.04
C SER A 494 -26.22 -30.92 -55.62
N GLN A 495 -26.98 -31.69 -54.82
CA GLN A 495 -26.55 -32.11 -53.48
C GLN A 495 -25.26 -32.94 -53.51
N ILE A 496 -25.11 -33.84 -54.49
CA ILE A 496 -23.88 -34.64 -54.65
C ILE A 496 -22.68 -33.74 -54.93
N ILE A 497 -22.82 -32.73 -55.81
CA ILE A 497 -21.74 -31.77 -56.11
C ILE A 497 -21.35 -30.96 -54.86
N ILE A 498 -22.32 -30.53 -54.06
CA ILE A 498 -22.08 -29.81 -52.80
C ILE A 498 -21.35 -30.70 -51.77
N LEU A 499 -21.73 -31.98 -51.66
CA LEU A 499 -21.04 -32.93 -50.79
C LEU A 499 -19.61 -33.24 -51.29
N GLN A 500 -19.39 -33.33 -52.59
CA GLN A 500 -18.06 -33.50 -53.19
C GLN A 500 -17.15 -32.31 -52.90
N GLY A 501 -17.65 -31.07 -52.96
CA GLY A 501 -16.90 -29.88 -52.53
C GLY A 501 -16.48 -29.97 -51.06
N LYS A 502 -17.44 -30.28 -50.17
CA LYS A 502 -17.18 -30.47 -48.73
C LYS A 502 -16.18 -31.60 -48.45
N LEU A 503 -16.17 -32.65 -49.26
CA LEU A 503 -15.23 -33.77 -49.12
C LEU A 503 -13.79 -33.31 -49.37
N GLU A 504 -13.55 -32.54 -50.43
CA GLU A 504 -12.21 -32.01 -50.72
C GLU A 504 -11.79 -30.94 -49.70
N ASP A 505 -12.69 -30.07 -49.26
CA ASP A 505 -12.43 -29.12 -48.15
C ASP A 505 -12.03 -29.85 -46.86
N ALA A 506 -12.75 -30.91 -46.49
CA ALA A 506 -12.47 -31.73 -45.31
C ALA A 506 -11.13 -32.49 -45.46
N ARG A 507 -10.84 -33.05 -46.63
CA ARG A 507 -9.54 -33.69 -46.95
C ARG A 507 -8.38 -32.69 -46.86
N HIS A 508 -8.53 -31.48 -47.40
CA HIS A 508 -7.53 -30.42 -47.29
C HIS A 508 -7.31 -29.97 -45.84
N ALA A 509 -8.36 -29.75 -45.06
CA ALA A 509 -8.25 -29.42 -43.64
C ALA A 509 -7.53 -30.53 -42.85
N ASN A 510 -7.92 -31.79 -43.06
CA ASN A 510 -7.31 -32.95 -42.41
C ASN A 510 -5.85 -33.17 -42.85
N SER A 511 -5.48 -32.81 -44.08
CA SER A 511 -4.10 -32.83 -44.57
C SER A 511 -3.23 -31.74 -43.90
N ASN A 512 -3.77 -30.54 -43.70
CA ASN A 512 -3.06 -29.46 -43.02
C ASN A 512 -2.74 -29.81 -41.55
N VAL A 513 -3.65 -30.50 -40.85
CA VAL A 513 -3.39 -31.02 -39.49
C VAL A 513 -2.23 -32.03 -39.50
N ALA A 514 -2.15 -32.91 -40.50
CA ALA A 514 -1.07 -33.90 -40.61
C ALA A 514 0.30 -33.25 -40.87
N VAL A 515 0.34 -32.18 -41.67
CA VAL A 515 1.55 -31.37 -41.88
C VAL A 515 1.99 -30.70 -40.59
N GLU A 516 1.06 -30.11 -39.83
CA GLU A 516 1.39 -29.45 -38.56
C GLU A 516 1.80 -30.45 -37.47
N MET A 517 1.20 -31.64 -37.43
CA MET A 517 1.69 -32.75 -36.59
C MET A 517 3.15 -33.08 -36.89
N ALA A 518 3.58 -33.09 -38.16
CA ALA A 518 4.97 -33.33 -38.54
C ALA A 518 5.89 -32.16 -38.11
N ASN A 519 5.43 -30.91 -38.20
CA ASN A 519 6.16 -29.74 -37.70
C ASN A 519 6.37 -29.80 -36.17
N VAL A 520 5.33 -30.15 -35.42
CA VAL A 520 5.39 -30.28 -33.95
C VAL A 520 6.27 -31.46 -33.54
N GLN A 521 6.18 -32.61 -34.23
CA GLN A 521 7.09 -33.74 -34.00
C GLN A 521 8.55 -33.35 -34.24
N LYS A 522 8.86 -32.65 -35.34
CA LYS A 522 10.20 -32.13 -35.62
C LYS A 522 10.68 -31.15 -34.53
N THR A 523 9.79 -30.31 -34.04
CA THR A 523 10.06 -29.37 -32.94
C THR A 523 10.37 -30.08 -31.62
N ILE A 524 9.64 -31.15 -31.28
CA ILE A 524 9.93 -32.03 -30.13
C ILE A 524 11.32 -32.66 -30.27
N GLN A 525 11.71 -33.13 -31.46
CA GLN A 525 13.06 -33.68 -31.66
C GLN A 525 14.16 -32.63 -31.52
N ASN A 526 13.94 -31.40 -32.03
CA ASN A 526 14.87 -30.29 -31.83
C ASN A 526 15.06 -29.96 -30.35
N TYR A 527 13.96 -29.91 -29.57
CA TYR A 527 14.06 -29.69 -28.12
C TYR A 527 14.74 -30.85 -27.39
N LYS A 528 14.55 -32.12 -27.80
CA LYS A 528 15.30 -33.26 -27.23
C LYS A 528 16.81 -33.17 -27.48
N ILE A 529 17.22 -32.73 -28.67
CA ILE A 529 18.64 -32.48 -28.98
C ILE A 529 19.19 -31.33 -28.11
N LEU A 530 18.40 -30.28 -27.91
CA LEU A 530 18.76 -29.16 -27.03
C LEU A 530 18.85 -29.61 -25.55
N LEU A 531 17.96 -30.48 -25.09
CA LEU A 531 17.95 -31.00 -23.71
C LEU A 531 19.26 -31.73 -23.41
N VAL A 532 19.72 -32.63 -24.28
CA VAL A 532 21.03 -33.32 -24.14
C VAL A 532 22.19 -32.31 -24.03
N SER A 533 22.11 -31.17 -24.72
CA SER A 533 23.09 -30.08 -24.57
C SER A 533 22.97 -29.29 -23.26
N LYS A 534 21.80 -29.25 -22.63
CA LYS A 534 21.59 -28.66 -21.29
C LYS A 534 22.00 -29.64 -20.19
N ASP A 535 21.70 -30.93 -20.33
CA ASP A 535 22.15 -31.99 -19.43
C ASP A 535 23.68 -31.96 -19.27
N HIS A 536 24.41 -31.90 -20.40
CA HIS A 536 25.87 -31.77 -20.38
C HIS A 536 26.36 -30.44 -19.77
N ALA A 537 25.60 -29.34 -19.92
CA ALA A 537 25.93 -28.07 -19.26
C ALA A 537 25.74 -28.15 -17.73
N VAL A 538 24.69 -28.82 -17.26
CA VAL A 538 24.44 -29.12 -15.84
C VAL A 538 25.53 -30.00 -15.25
N GLU A 539 25.89 -31.12 -15.90
CA GLU A 539 26.97 -31.99 -15.42
C GLU A 539 28.33 -31.28 -15.40
N LYS A 540 28.62 -30.43 -16.41
CA LYS A 540 29.82 -29.60 -16.42
C LYS A 540 29.81 -28.57 -15.28
N ALA A 541 28.67 -27.97 -14.95
CA ALA A 541 28.55 -27.05 -13.84
C ALA A 541 28.74 -27.75 -12.48
N LYS A 542 28.15 -28.93 -12.27
CA LYS A 542 28.39 -29.79 -11.09
C LYS A 542 29.88 -30.10 -10.93
N ALA A 543 30.51 -30.65 -11.97
CA ALA A 543 31.93 -30.99 -11.93
C ALA A 543 32.84 -29.78 -11.68
N THR A 544 32.48 -28.60 -12.20
CA THR A 544 33.21 -27.35 -11.92
C THR A 544 33.05 -26.95 -10.45
N LEU A 545 31.83 -26.99 -9.92
CA LEU A 545 31.52 -26.69 -8.52
C LEU A 545 32.25 -27.63 -7.55
N ASP A 546 32.26 -28.94 -7.81
CA ASP A 546 32.93 -29.92 -6.94
C ASP A 546 34.45 -29.77 -6.96
N VAL A 547 35.05 -29.48 -8.13
CA VAL A 547 36.47 -29.09 -8.25
C VAL A 547 36.74 -27.77 -7.53
N SER A 548 35.81 -26.81 -7.58
CA SER A 548 35.93 -25.54 -6.85
C SER A 548 35.99 -25.80 -5.34
N ARG A 549 35.04 -26.61 -4.81
CA ARG A 549 34.92 -26.97 -3.39
C ARG A 549 36.17 -27.68 -2.90
N GLY A 550 36.58 -28.77 -3.55
CA GLY A 550 37.77 -29.53 -3.14
C GLY A 550 39.06 -28.70 -3.16
N ARG A 551 39.25 -27.82 -4.15
CA ARG A 551 40.40 -26.91 -4.20
C ARG A 551 40.34 -25.82 -3.13
N ILE A 552 39.16 -25.29 -2.86
CA ILE A 552 38.97 -24.13 -1.97
C ILE A 552 38.96 -24.57 -0.50
N GLU A 553 38.45 -25.75 -0.17
CA GLU A 553 38.52 -26.33 1.17
C GLU A 553 39.99 -26.51 1.63
N ALA A 554 40.84 -27.06 0.76
CA ALA A 554 42.29 -27.15 0.99
C ALA A 554 42.99 -25.79 1.14
N ALA A 555 42.42 -24.71 0.57
CA ALA A 555 42.94 -23.35 0.67
C ALA A 555 42.35 -22.55 1.85
N ILE A 556 41.19 -22.94 2.37
CA ILE A 556 40.49 -22.30 3.48
C ILE A 556 41.09 -22.72 4.82
N GLN A 557 41.33 -24.01 5.04
CA GLN A 557 41.90 -24.54 6.28
C GLN A 557 43.13 -23.75 6.80
N PRO A 558 44.18 -23.45 5.99
CA PRO A 558 45.31 -22.64 6.45
C PRO A 558 44.95 -21.16 6.69
N LYS A 559 43.94 -20.60 6.00
CA LYS A 559 43.46 -19.22 6.22
C LYS A 559 42.64 -19.11 7.52
N GLU A 560 41.85 -20.13 7.87
CA GLU A 560 41.10 -20.18 9.13
C GLU A 560 42.03 -20.36 10.33
N ALA A 561 43.04 -21.25 10.21
CA ALA A 561 44.09 -21.37 11.22
C ALA A 561 44.91 -20.07 11.39
N ALA A 562 45.22 -19.36 10.31
CA ALA A 562 45.91 -18.06 10.36
C ALA A 562 45.06 -16.96 11.03
N LEU A 563 43.75 -16.92 10.73
CA LEU A 563 42.81 -16.00 11.36
C LEU A 563 42.66 -16.27 12.87
N GLN A 564 42.59 -17.54 13.28
CA GLN A 564 42.54 -17.87 14.71
C GLN A 564 43.83 -17.44 15.42
N LYS A 565 44.99 -17.78 14.86
CA LYS A 565 46.29 -17.36 15.40
C LYS A 565 46.44 -15.85 15.54
N ALA A 566 45.89 -15.06 14.60
CA ALA A 566 45.88 -13.61 14.69
C ALA A 566 44.99 -13.10 15.85
N LYS A 567 43.83 -13.73 16.08
CA LYS A 567 42.94 -13.41 17.22
C LYS A 567 43.60 -13.76 18.56
N ASP A 568 44.27 -14.90 18.64
CA ASP A 568 44.98 -15.34 19.86
C ASP A 568 46.13 -14.37 20.21
N LEU A 569 46.90 -13.93 19.21
CA LEU A 569 47.96 -12.93 19.38
C LEU A 569 47.43 -11.54 19.75
N LEU A 570 46.28 -11.13 19.20
CA LEU A 570 45.59 -9.90 19.61
C LEU A 570 45.11 -9.96 21.07
N ALA A 571 44.54 -11.09 21.50
CA ALA A 571 44.09 -11.28 22.88
C ALA A 571 45.28 -11.17 23.87
N ALA A 572 46.39 -11.86 23.59
CA ALA A 572 47.60 -11.78 24.41
C ALA A 572 48.24 -10.37 24.41
N ALA A 573 48.19 -9.65 23.28
CA ALA A 573 48.69 -8.29 23.19
C ALA A 573 47.84 -7.29 24.01
N ARG A 574 46.52 -7.50 24.11
CA ARG A 574 45.63 -6.71 24.97
C ARG A 574 45.81 -7.05 26.44
N GLU A 575 45.91 -8.33 26.81
CA GLU A 575 46.17 -8.73 28.20
C GLU A 575 47.49 -8.13 28.74
N LYS A 576 48.53 -8.05 27.90
CA LYS A 576 49.79 -7.37 28.24
C LYS A 576 49.62 -5.85 28.38
N LEU A 577 48.72 -5.24 27.61
CA LEU A 577 48.41 -3.80 27.74
C LEU A 577 47.71 -3.51 29.07
N ASP A 578 46.71 -4.32 29.44
CA ASP A 578 45.94 -4.14 30.67
C ASP A 578 46.84 -4.25 31.91
N ARG A 579 47.80 -5.19 31.90
CA ARG A 579 48.83 -5.34 32.95
C ARG A 579 49.74 -4.10 33.05
N LEU A 580 50.21 -3.57 31.92
CA LEU A 580 51.08 -2.38 31.90
C LEU A 580 50.33 -1.11 32.36
N LYS A 581 49.04 -0.97 32.07
CA LYS A 581 48.22 0.15 32.56
C LYS A 581 47.91 0.06 34.06
N ALA A 582 47.85 -1.14 34.62
CA ALA A 582 47.80 -1.31 36.07
C ALA A 582 49.14 -0.89 36.73
N GLU A 583 50.27 -1.23 36.12
CA GLU A 583 51.60 -0.80 36.58
C GLU A 583 51.80 0.73 36.45
N GLU A 584 51.31 1.34 35.37
CA GLU A 584 51.32 2.79 35.14
C GLU A 584 50.61 3.53 36.29
N ALA A 585 49.41 3.08 36.66
CA ALA A 585 48.64 3.63 37.78
C ALA A 585 49.34 3.46 39.13
N GLU A 586 50.01 2.33 39.37
CA GLU A 586 50.82 2.11 40.58
C GLU A 586 51.99 3.10 40.66
N LYS A 587 52.75 3.31 39.55
CA LYS A 587 53.88 4.25 39.56
C LYS A 587 53.41 5.70 39.67
N ALA A 588 52.27 6.05 39.09
CA ALA A 588 51.67 7.38 39.23
C ALA A 588 51.32 7.70 40.70
N GLN A 589 50.83 6.72 41.46
CA GLN A 589 50.60 6.89 42.91
C GLN A 589 51.92 7.10 43.67
N VAL A 590 52.97 6.32 43.37
CA VAL A 590 54.29 6.46 44.02
C VAL A 590 54.91 7.84 43.74
N VAL A 591 54.72 8.40 42.53
CA VAL A 591 55.12 9.77 42.20
C VAL A 591 54.39 10.79 43.09
N GLN A 592 53.07 10.65 43.29
CA GLN A 592 52.31 11.54 44.18
C GLN A 592 52.82 11.46 45.63
N GLU A 593 52.99 10.25 46.17
CA GLU A 593 53.47 10.04 47.54
C GLU A 593 54.89 10.62 47.76
N ALA A 594 55.77 10.54 46.76
CA ALA A 594 57.10 11.15 46.81
C ALA A 594 57.04 12.69 46.84
N HIS A 595 56.17 13.31 46.04
CA HIS A 595 55.96 14.77 46.04
C HIS A 595 55.37 15.27 47.37
N GLU A 596 54.45 14.51 47.98
CA GLU A 596 53.93 14.82 49.32
C GLU A 596 55.02 14.70 50.41
N GLY A 597 55.88 13.69 50.31
CA GLY A 597 57.05 13.52 51.18
C GLY A 597 58.05 14.69 51.09
N LEU A 598 58.37 15.12 49.86
CA LEU A 598 59.25 16.26 49.60
C LEU A 598 58.70 17.57 50.21
N LYS A 599 57.41 17.85 50.03
CA LYS A 599 56.75 19.02 50.65
C LYS A 599 56.89 19.02 52.17
N ALA A 600 56.66 17.87 52.82
CA ALA A 600 56.79 17.73 54.26
C ALA A 600 58.25 17.89 54.76
N ALA A 601 59.25 17.52 53.94
CA ALA A 601 60.65 17.78 54.25
C ALA A 601 61.00 19.28 54.15
N GLN A 602 60.50 19.97 53.12
CA GLN A 602 60.69 21.42 52.94
C GLN A 602 60.05 22.24 54.08
N GLU A 603 58.85 21.87 54.52
CA GLU A 603 58.18 22.53 55.67
C GLU A 603 58.98 22.37 56.98
N ARG A 604 59.62 21.21 57.20
CA ARG A 604 60.51 20.97 58.36
C ARG A 604 61.81 21.78 58.29
N LEU A 605 62.36 21.99 57.10
CA LEU A 605 63.56 22.82 56.91
C LEU A 605 63.30 24.27 57.34
N VAL A 606 62.21 24.87 56.86
CA VAL A 606 61.82 26.25 57.23
C VAL A 606 61.65 26.40 58.75
N ALA A 607 61.07 25.39 59.42
CA ALA A 607 60.93 25.39 60.88
C ALA A 607 62.28 25.31 61.62
N ALA A 608 63.23 24.50 61.14
CA ALA A 608 64.57 24.40 61.71
C ALA A 608 65.38 25.69 61.51
N GLU A 609 65.33 26.28 60.32
CA GLU A 609 66.03 27.52 59.98
C GLU A 609 65.54 28.71 60.83
N LYS A 610 64.22 28.80 61.06
CA LYS A 610 63.66 29.79 61.99
C LYS A 610 64.22 29.61 63.41
N ARG A 611 64.21 28.39 63.96
CA ARG A 611 64.70 28.10 65.31
C ARG A 611 66.18 28.43 65.49
N LEU A 612 67.00 28.21 64.46
CA LEU A 612 68.40 28.62 64.44
C LEU A 612 68.57 30.16 64.47
N SER A 613 67.71 30.89 63.76
CA SER A 613 67.69 32.37 63.78
C SER A 613 67.31 32.89 65.18
N ASP A 614 66.25 32.35 65.77
CA ASP A 614 65.74 32.74 67.09
C ASP A 614 66.83 32.57 68.18
N PHE A 615 67.59 31.45 68.17
CA PHE A 615 68.72 31.26 69.10
C PHE A 615 69.92 32.17 68.83
N LYS A 616 70.28 32.45 67.56
CA LYS A 616 71.45 33.29 67.25
C LYS A 616 71.25 34.76 67.67
N ASN A 617 70.02 35.24 67.63
CA ASN A 617 69.69 36.64 67.91
C ASN A 617 69.16 36.85 69.36
N ALA A 618 69.20 35.83 70.22
CA ALA A 618 68.66 35.88 71.58
C ALA A 618 69.14 37.10 72.42
N PRO A 619 70.43 37.51 72.42
CA PRO A 619 70.89 38.73 73.10
C PRO A 619 70.19 40.00 72.64
N GLU A 620 69.96 40.12 71.32
CA GLU A 620 69.34 41.28 70.70
C GLU A 620 67.82 41.32 70.97
N LEU A 621 67.19 40.14 71.05
CA LEU A 621 65.80 39.98 71.47
C LEU A 621 65.59 40.44 72.92
N LEU A 622 66.49 40.09 73.86
CA LEU A 622 66.39 40.61 75.23
C LEU A 622 66.63 42.12 75.32
N VAL A 623 67.66 42.65 74.65
CA VAL A 623 67.92 44.10 74.65
C VAL A 623 66.71 44.86 74.09
N LYS A 624 66.04 44.32 73.07
CA LYS A 624 64.79 44.87 72.52
C LYS A 624 63.64 44.78 73.53
N ALA A 625 63.45 43.65 74.21
CA ALA A 625 62.42 43.48 75.22
C ALA A 625 62.63 44.41 76.43
N GLN A 626 63.84 44.51 76.97
CA GLN A 626 64.20 45.38 78.09
C GLN A 626 64.06 46.87 77.74
N SER A 627 64.37 47.26 76.49
CA SER A 627 64.12 48.61 75.98
C SER A 627 62.62 48.96 75.96
N VAL A 628 61.78 48.05 75.47
CA VAL A 628 60.31 48.20 75.46
C VAL A 628 59.74 48.22 76.88
N LEU A 629 60.23 47.36 77.78
CA LEU A 629 59.85 47.37 79.21
C LEU A 629 60.22 48.71 79.87
N SER A 630 61.40 49.26 79.58
CA SER A 630 61.84 50.56 80.12
C SER A 630 60.93 51.71 79.66
N ALA A 631 60.45 51.67 78.41
CA ALA A 631 59.47 52.63 77.90
C ALA A 631 58.11 52.50 78.61
N ALA A 632 57.65 51.27 78.91
CA ALA A 632 56.41 51.03 79.67
C ALA A 632 56.50 51.55 81.11
N VAL A 633 57.66 51.38 81.78
CA VAL A 633 57.92 51.96 83.12
C VAL A 633 57.82 53.50 83.08
N ALA A 634 58.47 54.14 82.11
CA ALA A 634 58.43 55.59 81.97
C ALA A 634 57.02 56.13 81.65
N ASN A 635 56.24 55.41 80.84
CA ASN A 635 54.84 55.72 80.57
C ASN A 635 54.02 55.69 81.86
N LEU A 636 54.11 54.62 82.65
CA LEU A 636 53.37 54.47 83.90
C LEU A 636 53.66 55.59 84.90
N GLU A 637 54.93 55.97 85.09
CA GLU A 637 55.28 57.00 86.08
C GLU A 637 54.74 58.38 85.66
N ASN A 638 54.84 58.73 84.37
CA ASN A 638 54.28 59.97 83.84
C ASN A 638 52.74 60.05 84.02
N LYS A 639 52.02 58.92 83.92
CA LYS A 639 50.59 58.88 84.24
C LYS A 639 50.29 59.15 85.72
N LYS A 640 51.15 58.69 86.64
CA LYS A 640 50.99 58.98 88.08
C LYS A 640 51.24 60.45 88.39
N GLU A 641 52.30 61.05 87.85
CA GLU A 641 52.58 62.48 88.02
C GLU A 641 51.41 63.36 87.58
N LYS A 642 50.80 63.02 86.43
CA LYS A 642 49.59 63.69 85.93
C LYS A 642 48.39 63.51 86.88
N LEU A 643 48.17 62.32 87.44
CA LEU A 643 47.11 62.08 88.42
C LEU A 643 47.31 62.92 89.70
N GLU A 644 48.53 62.97 90.24
CA GLU A 644 48.86 63.74 91.44
C GLU A 644 48.65 65.25 91.21
N ALA A 645 49.00 65.76 90.03
CA ALA A 645 48.81 67.16 89.64
C ALA A 645 47.32 67.55 89.47
N GLU A 646 46.52 66.70 88.80
CA GLU A 646 45.08 66.96 88.65
C GLU A 646 44.35 66.83 90.01
N PHE A 647 44.82 65.98 90.95
CA PHE A 647 44.30 65.89 92.32
C PHE A 647 44.71 67.09 93.20
N THR A 648 45.96 67.56 93.08
CA THR A 648 46.42 68.79 93.75
C THR A 648 45.60 70.01 93.31
N THR A 649 45.24 70.06 92.02
CA THR A 649 44.36 71.10 91.45
C THR A 649 42.93 71.00 91.99
N LEU A 650 42.41 69.80 92.24
CA LEU A 650 41.11 69.62 92.89
C LEU A 650 41.11 70.17 94.33
N GLN A 651 42.13 69.85 95.12
CA GLN A 651 42.27 70.37 96.49
C GLN A 651 42.39 71.90 96.53
N SER A 652 43.00 72.53 95.53
CA SER A 652 43.07 74.00 95.47
C SER A 652 41.70 74.64 95.24
N TYR A 653 40.86 74.10 94.33
CA TYR A 653 39.50 74.60 94.13
C TYR A 653 38.61 74.36 95.36
N GLN A 654 38.72 73.20 96.02
CA GLN A 654 38.02 72.93 97.27
C GLN A 654 38.46 73.92 98.39
N SER A 655 39.75 74.24 98.46
CA SER A 655 40.28 75.26 99.38
C SER A 655 39.76 76.68 99.06
N VAL A 656 39.57 77.01 97.77
CA VAL A 656 38.97 78.29 97.36
C VAL A 656 37.47 78.36 97.72
N VAL A 657 36.71 77.26 97.62
CA VAL A 657 35.33 77.22 98.13
C VAL A 657 35.33 77.47 99.65
N GLU A 658 36.26 76.90 100.39
CA GLU A 658 36.36 77.05 101.84
C GLU A 658 36.84 78.45 102.28
N LEU A 659 37.65 79.11 101.46
CA LEU A 659 38.01 80.52 101.62
C LEU A 659 36.82 81.46 101.31
N LEU A 660 36.11 81.23 100.20
CA LEU A 660 34.92 82.01 99.83
C LEU A 660 33.80 81.87 100.87
N ASN A 661 33.62 80.67 101.45
CA ASN A 661 32.78 80.47 102.63
C ASN A 661 33.24 81.40 103.76
N SER A 662 34.51 81.33 104.16
CA SER A 662 35.03 82.08 105.31
C SER A 662 34.99 83.60 105.11
N GLN A 663 35.13 84.09 103.88
CA GLN A 663 34.96 85.51 103.52
C GLN A 663 33.49 85.96 103.56
N TYR A 664 32.56 85.10 103.15
CA TYR A 664 31.13 85.36 103.28
C TYR A 664 30.73 85.48 104.76
N GLU A 665 31.18 84.54 105.60
CA GLU A 665 30.87 84.53 107.04
C GLU A 665 31.42 85.79 107.75
N ASP A 666 32.64 86.26 107.45
CA ASP A 666 33.18 87.49 108.06
C ASP A 666 32.34 88.73 107.66
N LEU A 667 32.04 88.92 106.36
CA LEU A 667 31.21 90.04 105.92
C LEU A 667 29.81 89.99 106.52
N ALA A 668 29.17 88.81 106.52
CA ALA A 668 27.83 88.63 107.09
C ALA A 668 27.81 88.93 108.59
N SER A 669 28.80 88.45 109.36
CA SER A 669 28.91 88.71 110.80
C SER A 669 29.05 90.19 111.19
N ARG A 670 29.33 91.06 110.22
CA ARG A 670 29.61 92.50 110.39
C ARG A 670 28.49 93.40 109.84
N MET A 671 27.44 92.81 109.27
CA MET A 671 26.20 93.51 108.91
C MET A 671 25.16 93.38 110.04
N ASP A 672 24.23 94.33 110.12
CA ASP A 672 23.07 94.19 111.03
C ASP A 672 22.20 93.02 110.52
N PRO A 673 21.85 92.03 111.38
CA PRO A 673 21.10 90.85 110.93
C PRO A 673 19.73 91.20 110.34
N VAL A 674 19.11 92.32 110.73
CA VAL A 674 17.84 92.78 110.13
C VAL A 674 18.03 93.20 108.66
N ILE A 675 19.23 93.68 108.29
CA ILE A 675 19.57 94.02 106.90
C ILE A 675 19.82 92.76 106.06
N LEU A 676 20.42 91.71 106.64
CA LEU A 676 20.61 90.42 105.97
C LEU A 676 19.28 89.69 105.75
N GLU A 677 18.43 89.65 106.79
CA GLU A 677 17.09 89.06 106.73
C GLU A 677 16.18 89.82 105.75
N ALA A 678 16.25 91.16 105.72
CA ALA A 678 15.54 91.97 104.72
C ALA A 678 16.13 91.88 103.29
N ALA A 679 17.34 91.35 103.13
CA ALA A 679 18.01 91.16 101.84
C ALA A 679 17.89 89.73 101.28
N ASP A 680 17.25 88.83 102.03
CA ASP A 680 17.15 87.38 101.77
C ASP A 680 18.52 86.69 101.64
N MET A 681 19.47 87.08 102.50
CA MET A 681 20.83 86.54 102.56
C MET A 681 20.98 85.58 103.76
N PRO A 682 21.41 84.31 103.56
CA PRO A 682 21.57 83.36 104.65
C PRO A 682 22.69 83.76 105.62
N MET A 683 22.50 83.46 106.91
CA MET A 683 23.52 83.62 107.97
C MET A 683 24.59 82.52 107.99
N ASP A 684 24.51 81.54 107.07
CA ASP A 684 25.52 80.47 106.87
C ASP A 684 25.43 79.99 105.40
N ILE A 685 26.47 80.25 104.60
CA ILE A 685 26.51 79.83 103.19
C ILE A 685 26.99 78.37 103.00
N ARG A 686 27.57 77.74 104.02
CA ARG A 686 28.26 76.44 103.95
C ARG A 686 27.31 75.27 103.63
N SER A 687 26.01 75.46 103.88
CA SER A 687 24.92 74.58 103.45
C SER A 687 24.91 74.24 101.95
N SER A 688 25.56 75.04 101.11
CA SER A 688 25.71 74.84 99.65
C SER A 688 27.08 74.27 99.21
N ASN A 689 27.86 73.70 100.13
CA ASN A 689 29.14 73.06 99.78
C ASN A 689 28.95 71.76 98.97
N PRO A 690 29.83 71.47 97.99
CA PRO A 690 29.92 70.13 97.39
C PRO A 690 30.43 69.13 98.44
N THR A 691 30.06 67.86 98.28
CA THR A 691 30.57 66.77 99.13
C THR A 691 32.09 66.66 99.01
N THR A 692 32.78 66.75 100.14
CA THR A 692 34.24 66.60 100.22
C THR A 692 34.69 65.24 99.70
N PHE A 693 35.48 65.23 98.62
CA PHE A 693 36.28 64.06 98.26
C PHE A 693 37.26 63.73 99.40
N PRO A 694 37.60 62.45 99.62
CA PRO A 694 38.55 62.07 100.68
C PRO A 694 39.94 62.64 100.40
N ASP A 695 40.65 63.06 101.45
CA ASP A 695 41.92 63.81 101.39
C ASP A 695 43.09 63.13 100.66
N ARG A 696 42.91 61.90 100.17
CA ARG A 696 43.89 61.18 99.36
C ARG A 696 43.23 60.16 98.43
N PRO A 697 43.59 60.10 97.13
CA PRO A 697 43.05 59.10 96.21
C PRO A 697 43.65 57.72 96.52
N THR A 698 42.81 56.68 96.51
CA THR A 698 43.25 55.31 96.81
C THR A 698 44.03 54.72 95.63
N VAL A 699 45.33 54.97 95.58
CA VAL A 699 46.26 54.21 94.72
C VAL A 699 46.31 52.76 95.22
N LEU A 700 46.13 51.79 94.33
CA LEU A 700 46.14 50.36 94.67
C LEU A 700 47.52 49.96 95.23
N PRO A 701 47.57 49.14 96.31
CA PRO A 701 48.83 48.76 96.93
C PRO A 701 49.66 47.87 96.02
N THR A 702 50.94 48.21 95.85
CA THR A 702 51.94 47.36 95.19
C THR A 702 52.28 46.16 96.06
N THR A 703 51.47 45.09 95.99
CA THR A 703 51.69 43.86 96.75
C THR A 703 52.82 43.02 96.15
N THR A 704 54.07 43.36 96.49
CA THR A 704 55.22 42.47 96.27
C THR A 704 55.11 41.25 97.17
N ASN A 705 54.55 40.15 96.65
CA ASN A 705 54.56 38.84 97.29
C ASN A 705 54.67 37.75 96.23
N SER A 706 55.89 37.27 95.98
CA SER A 706 56.15 36.10 95.15
C SER A 706 55.87 34.82 95.96
N PRO A 707 54.95 33.95 95.54
CA PRO A 707 54.90 32.58 96.05
C PRO A 707 56.18 31.85 95.62
N GLN A 708 56.83 31.13 96.54
CA GLN A 708 58.03 30.37 96.23
C GLN A 708 57.71 29.21 95.26
N VAL A 709 58.59 29.00 94.28
CA VAL A 709 58.55 27.80 93.43
C VAL A 709 58.80 26.55 94.29
N GLN A 710 57.76 25.74 94.49
CA GLN A 710 57.93 24.34 94.87
C GLN A 710 58.00 23.50 93.59
N ALA A 711 59.18 22.93 93.32
CA ALA A 711 59.38 21.96 92.25
C ALA A 711 59.30 20.52 92.82
N PRO A 712 58.40 19.66 92.30
CA PRO A 712 58.49 18.22 92.48
C PRO A 712 59.13 17.58 91.23
N THR A 713 60.42 17.28 91.34
CA THR A 713 61.06 16.04 90.84
C THR A 713 60.51 15.37 89.57
N ALA A 714 61.25 15.46 88.47
CA ALA A 714 61.17 14.45 87.41
C ALA A 714 61.69 13.08 87.92
N SER A 715 61.05 11.98 87.51
CA SER A 715 61.55 10.62 87.69
C SER A 715 62.29 10.13 86.43
N PRO A 716 63.26 9.19 86.54
CA PRO A 716 64.19 8.91 85.45
C PRO A 716 63.60 8.01 84.35
N ALA A 717 63.94 8.28 83.09
CA ALA A 717 63.79 7.31 82.01
C ALA A 717 64.87 6.21 82.12
N PRO A 718 64.52 4.92 81.93
CA PRO A 718 65.49 3.84 81.99
C PRO A 718 66.41 3.83 80.76
N LYS A 719 67.72 3.65 80.99
CA LYS A 719 68.69 3.33 79.92
C LYS A 719 68.79 1.81 79.76
N GLN A 720 68.45 1.31 78.57
CA GLN A 720 69.06 0.11 77.96
C GLN A 720 69.29 0.49 76.48
N GLU A 721 70.51 0.90 76.14
CA GLU A 721 71.60 0.02 75.66
C GLU A 721 71.34 -0.50 74.25
N ALA A 722 72.04 0.11 73.28
CA ALA A 722 72.03 -0.34 71.89
C ALA A 722 72.90 -1.60 71.75
N LYS A 723 72.38 -2.63 71.07
CA LYS A 723 73.17 -3.80 70.68
C LYS A 723 73.58 -3.67 69.21
N VAL A 724 74.89 -3.63 68.96
CA VAL A 724 75.48 -3.63 67.62
C VAL A 724 76.24 -4.93 67.41
N GLU A 725 75.75 -5.77 66.50
CA GLU A 725 76.39 -6.95 65.92
C GLU A 725 75.76 -7.12 64.53
N GLU A 726 76.43 -7.46 63.44
CA GLU A 726 77.81 -7.42 62.98
C GLU A 726 77.70 -7.86 61.50
N ILE A 727 78.36 -7.18 60.55
CA ILE A 727 78.27 -7.56 59.13
C ILE A 727 79.37 -8.57 58.80
N LYS A 728 79.02 -9.78 58.32
CA LYS A 728 79.94 -10.65 57.59
C LYS A 728 79.29 -11.28 56.33
N PRO A 729 80.06 -11.64 55.28
CA PRO A 729 79.56 -11.56 53.91
C PRO A 729 79.59 -12.87 53.09
N LYS A 730 78.95 -12.81 51.90
CA LYS A 730 79.17 -13.63 50.69
C LYS A 730 79.21 -15.17 50.81
N LYS A 731 78.35 -15.81 50.02
CA LYS A 731 78.85 -16.69 48.95
C LYS A 731 77.89 -16.80 47.77
N GLU A 732 78.43 -16.87 46.56
CA GLU A 732 77.71 -17.34 45.38
C GLU A 732 77.53 -18.86 45.42
N ASN A 733 76.46 -19.38 44.78
CA ASN A 733 76.66 -20.38 43.75
C ASN A 733 75.54 -20.32 42.70
N SER A 734 75.88 -20.63 41.44
CA SER A 734 74.96 -20.57 40.30
C SER A 734 74.62 -21.98 39.81
N GLN A 735 73.43 -22.17 39.25
CA GLN A 735 73.19 -23.19 38.22
C GLN A 735 72.13 -22.68 37.23
N ALA A 736 72.25 -23.09 35.98
CA ALA A 736 71.59 -22.47 34.83
C ALA A 736 70.92 -23.50 33.91
N VAL A 737 70.03 -23.03 33.03
CA VAL A 737 69.62 -23.73 31.80
C VAL A 737 69.67 -22.73 30.63
N ALA A 738 70.01 -23.23 29.43
CA ALA A 738 70.45 -22.46 28.27
C ALA A 738 69.33 -21.78 27.45
N GLY A 739 69.71 -20.86 26.53
CA GLY A 739 68.76 -20.10 25.70
C GLY A 739 69.22 -19.56 24.32
N SER A 740 70.47 -19.75 23.89
CA SER A 740 71.05 -19.47 22.55
C SER A 740 70.98 -18.04 21.95
N ASP A 741 72.08 -17.61 21.31
CA ASP A 741 72.30 -16.29 20.72
C ASP A 741 71.36 -15.86 19.57
N SER A 742 71.23 -14.53 19.42
CA SER A 742 70.75 -13.87 18.20
C SER A 742 71.77 -12.84 17.70
N SER A 743 72.29 -12.96 16.47
CA SER A 743 73.35 -12.06 15.96
C SER A 743 73.07 -11.45 14.58
N LYS A 744 72.65 -10.17 14.62
CA LYS A 744 72.96 -9.04 13.71
C LYS A 744 72.62 -9.10 12.21
N TYR A 745 72.09 -7.96 11.74
CA TYR A 745 71.80 -7.62 10.35
C TYR A 745 73.04 -7.17 9.54
N ALA A 746 73.00 -7.40 8.23
CA ALA A 746 73.51 -6.52 7.17
C ALA A 746 72.63 -6.78 5.93
N VAL A 747 71.76 -5.89 5.46
CA VAL A 747 71.97 -4.54 4.87
C VAL A 747 72.80 -4.60 3.57
N ALA A 748 72.09 -4.59 2.43
CA ALA A 748 72.60 -4.11 1.14
C ALA A 748 71.44 -3.61 0.27
N THR A 749 71.54 -2.38 -0.24
CA THR A 749 70.53 -1.70 -1.08
C THR A 749 70.75 -1.98 -2.58
N THR A 750 69.84 -1.47 -3.41
CA THR A 750 70.00 -1.02 -4.83
C THR A 750 69.29 -1.88 -5.88
N GLY A 751 68.56 -1.24 -6.80
CA GLY A 751 67.91 -1.91 -7.94
C GLY A 751 66.80 -1.10 -8.63
N VAL A 752 67.12 0.03 -9.24
CA VAL A 752 66.16 0.77 -10.09
C VAL A 752 66.15 0.18 -11.50
N ALA A 753 64.95 -0.07 -12.05
CA ALA A 753 64.75 -0.28 -13.49
C ALA A 753 63.40 0.34 -13.91
N VAL A 754 63.42 1.19 -14.94
CA VAL A 754 62.25 1.87 -15.52
C VAL A 754 62.23 1.64 -17.02
N GLY A 755 61.06 1.29 -17.57
CA GLY A 755 60.79 1.26 -19.00
C GLY A 755 60.41 -0.13 -19.56
N LEU A 756 59.76 -0.22 -20.73
CA LEU A 756 59.26 0.87 -21.58
C LEU A 756 58.10 0.41 -22.51
N LEU A 757 57.45 1.40 -23.12
CA LEU A 757 56.20 1.39 -23.90
C LEU A 757 56.11 0.42 -25.10
N ALA A 758 54.93 -0.19 -25.26
CA ALA A 758 54.11 -0.24 -26.50
C ALA A 758 52.66 -0.62 -26.10
N GLY A 759 51.55 -0.20 -26.72
CA GLY A 759 51.32 0.33 -28.08
C GLY A 759 50.76 -0.80 -28.96
N LEU A 760 49.55 -0.77 -29.54
CA LEU A 760 48.75 0.35 -30.04
C LEU A 760 47.21 0.13 -30.00
N PHE A 761 46.50 1.25 -30.23
CA PHE A 761 45.06 1.49 -30.35
C PHE A 761 44.19 0.50 -31.17
N GLY A 762 42.91 0.39 -30.79
CA GLY A 762 41.82 -0.22 -31.59
C GLY A 762 40.44 0.42 -31.31
N PHE A 763 40.09 1.49 -32.04
CA PHE A 763 38.89 2.31 -31.80
C PHE A 763 37.68 1.84 -32.65
N LYS A 764 36.49 1.61 -32.04
CA LYS A 764 35.23 2.35 -32.36
C LYS A 764 33.94 1.89 -31.64
N LYS A 765 32.97 2.82 -31.61
CA LYS A 765 31.61 2.68 -31.10
C LYS A 765 30.62 2.14 -32.16
N LYS A 766 29.66 1.34 -31.67
CA LYS A 766 28.19 1.46 -31.85
C LYS A 766 27.66 1.92 -33.23
N LYS A 767 26.86 1.05 -33.87
CA LYS A 767 25.67 1.50 -34.62
C LYS A 767 24.55 0.45 -34.56
N GLN A 768 23.32 0.92 -34.33
CA GLN A 768 22.10 0.13 -34.56
C GLN A 768 21.66 0.33 -36.01
N SER A 769 21.05 -0.68 -36.60
CA SER A 769 19.98 -0.48 -37.59
C SER A 769 19.12 -1.75 -37.60
N SER A 770 17.83 -1.61 -37.30
CA SER A 770 16.85 -2.63 -37.66
C SER A 770 16.29 -2.27 -39.04
N LYS A 771 16.15 -3.26 -39.92
CA LYS A 771 15.06 -3.39 -40.89
C LYS A 771 15.22 -4.67 -41.72
N ASN A 772 14.28 -5.59 -41.51
CA ASN A 772 13.66 -6.41 -42.56
C ASN A 772 12.16 -6.33 -42.25
N ASP A 773 11.36 -6.21 -43.31
CA ASP A 773 9.96 -5.74 -43.38
C ASP A 773 9.81 -4.23 -43.68
#